data_AF-A0A538PJZ5-F1
#
_entry.id   AF-A0A538PJZ5-F1
#
_cell.length_a   1.000
_cell.length_b   1.000
_cell.length_c   1.000
_cell.angle_alpha   90.00
_cell.angle_beta   90.00
_cell.angle_gamma   90.00
#
_symmetry.space_group_name_H-M   'P 1'
#
loop_
_entity.id
_entity.type
_entity.pdbx_description
1 polymer ?
#
loop_
_entity_poly.entity_id
_entity_poly.type
_entity_poly.pdbx_seq_one_letter_code
_entity_poly.pdbx_strand_id
1 'polypeptide(L)'
;MIVGPAEPGEARPDQAASGFELTARTPEALRALAARFRERLAALPDDAYGAFAYTATSGRARHGVRARIAAANKVTAMTALDAIASNAPSAAVTLGASEEPFDELRRCVVVLPHYPWEREHYAPQAPVPNGDIAQEAFWSKRPERAQIGTTRSQVRRHVATILGHRDENAVPEDASFFDLGLDSLMAVDLARELSLAFGLDLSFTHVFENPTVNDLAAVVIAHLPATAITAKSTVTPTAESNEIPPAAIPARADPLTELRSPRKTTGTTRPPRVAFLFSGGGSQYFGMGRELYDTEPVFRARIDACDRILAPLLGASLKDLMMHGDDKDAIHQMRVMQPALVALELALADLWKSWGVRASVVMGHSVGEIAAAIHAGVMDIESGLTLTAHRARLMQSTARGAMLAVRAPLARVTVWLEGTGIDVAAINGPEAIVVSGAHSAIDALTARLHTEGVTARSLVVSHASHSHVMDPMLRALNDVIANLTFHAPSLPIITNLTGRLAAADEYDARYWCRHVREPVRFHEGAQALRALDIDVGLEIGPDRTLINLVMAAGLLPAGGGVASLRRGAKDRASILGAAKALYEQGQELAWSDVLAASSQTRGAVTLYPFAPTHSQTKVKPRVLHMSSVPTRANHSGHELRSPYFRALGSEKIVAADGPGSHASAGGAGETASLESRRPPEAIRDGLVTELITALGAGAELDCTKSLLEIGGDLSTAMLVQQAIEQRYAIKAPLDAITTKLPLSALLDQLVAYIARAVADTGRAGEPRVA
;
A
#
# COMPACT_ATOMS: atom_id res chain seq x y z
N MET A 1 -11.05 24.99 40.85
CA MET A 1 -12.08 25.99 40.49
C MET A 1 -12.10 26.10 38.99
N ILE A 2 -13.05 25.43 38.35
CA ILE A 2 -13.32 25.57 36.92
C ILE A 2 -14.50 26.53 36.83
N VAL A 3 -14.26 27.73 36.31
CA VAL A 3 -15.32 28.66 35.92
C VAL A 3 -15.82 28.18 34.56
N GLY A 4 -17.12 27.90 34.47
CA GLY A 4 -17.77 27.45 33.25
C GLY A 4 -17.78 28.51 32.14
N PRO A 5 -18.10 28.10 30.90
CA PRO A 5 -18.05 28.96 29.73
C PRO A 5 -19.17 29.99 29.75
N ALA A 6 -18.88 31.18 29.24
CA ALA A 6 -19.90 32.16 28.88
C ALA A 6 -20.65 31.69 27.62
N GLU A 7 -21.97 31.85 27.62
CA GLU A 7 -22.86 31.65 26.46
C GLU A 7 -22.48 32.56 25.28
N PRO A 8 -22.85 32.18 24.04
CA PRO A 8 -22.26 32.68 22.80
C PRO A 8 -22.67 34.13 22.53
N GLY A 9 -21.70 35.03 22.63
CA GLY A 9 -21.77 36.37 22.07
C GLY A 9 -21.36 36.36 20.60
N GLU A 10 -22.18 37.01 19.78
CA GLU A 10 -22.11 37.24 18.33
C GLU A 10 -20.70 37.32 17.70
N ALA A 11 -20.60 36.77 16.48
CA ALA A 11 -19.42 36.74 15.64
C ALA A 11 -18.66 38.07 15.57
N ARG A 12 -17.34 38.05 15.79
CA ARG A 12 -16.43 39.16 15.44
C ARG A 12 -15.58 38.79 14.22
N PRO A 13 -15.56 39.65 13.19
CA PRO A 13 -14.71 39.49 12.01
C PRO A 13 -13.36 40.16 12.27
N ASP A 14 -12.32 39.40 12.61
CA ASP A 14 -10.92 39.85 12.51
C ASP A 14 -9.96 38.75 13.02
N GLN A 15 -9.24 38.06 12.12
CA GLN A 15 -7.91 37.53 12.45
C GLN A 15 -7.01 37.63 11.21
N ALA A 16 -6.08 38.58 11.29
CA ALA A 16 -5.13 38.97 10.26
C ALA A 16 -3.86 38.09 10.26
N ALA A 17 -3.29 37.82 9.08
CA ALA A 17 -2.02 37.11 8.93
C ALA A 17 -0.85 37.94 9.54
N SER A 18 -0.07 37.33 10.42
CA SER A 18 1.00 38.01 11.19
C SER A 18 2.41 37.58 10.75
N GLY A 19 3.04 38.34 9.86
CA GLY A 19 4.50 38.38 9.64
C GLY A 19 5.14 37.30 8.75
N PHE A 20 6.44 37.48 8.44
CA PHE A 20 7.27 36.58 7.63
C PHE A 20 8.78 36.72 7.93
N GLU A 21 9.62 35.82 7.42
CA GLU A 21 11.07 35.79 7.68
C GLU A 21 11.90 35.99 6.39
N LEU A 22 13.00 36.74 6.49
CA LEU A 22 14.02 36.88 5.44
C LEU A 22 15.35 36.32 5.94
N THR A 23 16.09 35.62 5.09
CA THR A 23 17.43 35.11 5.42
C THR A 23 18.42 35.38 4.28
N ALA A 24 19.66 35.68 4.64
CA ALA A 24 20.75 35.92 3.69
C ALA A 24 22.12 35.52 4.30
N ARG A 25 23.15 35.42 3.46
CA ARG A 25 24.49 35.03 3.89
C ARG A 25 25.28 36.16 4.56
N THR A 26 24.93 37.42 4.27
CA THR A 26 25.56 38.61 4.87
C THR A 26 24.50 39.66 5.22
N PRO A 27 24.78 40.57 6.17
CA PRO A 27 23.88 41.68 6.49
C PRO A 27 23.58 42.57 5.28
N GLU A 28 24.57 42.83 4.42
CA GLU A 28 24.41 43.62 3.18
C GLU A 28 23.42 42.94 2.22
N ALA A 29 23.53 41.61 2.08
CA ALA A 29 22.62 40.83 1.24
C ALA A 29 21.20 40.79 1.82
N LEU A 30 21.05 40.78 3.15
CA LEU A 30 19.76 40.85 3.82
C LEU A 30 19.07 42.20 3.55
N ARG A 31 19.83 43.30 3.58
CA ARG A 31 19.31 44.66 3.26
C ARG A 31 18.87 44.77 1.81
N ALA A 32 19.69 44.28 0.87
CA ALA A 32 19.33 44.24 -0.55
C ALA A 32 18.10 43.36 -0.83
N LEU A 33 17.97 42.23 -0.12
CA LEU A 33 16.81 41.35 -0.22
C LEU A 33 15.53 42.04 0.30
N ALA A 34 15.62 42.74 1.44
CA ALA A 34 14.50 43.48 2.00
C ALA A 34 14.00 44.58 1.05
N ALA A 35 14.90 45.32 0.38
CA ALA A 35 14.54 46.33 -0.61
C ALA A 35 13.77 45.73 -1.80
N ARG A 36 14.23 44.58 -2.33
CA ARG A 36 13.55 43.87 -3.43
C ARG A 36 12.18 43.33 -3.03
N PHE A 37 12.07 42.80 -1.81
CA PHE A 37 10.80 42.30 -1.28
C PHE A 37 9.82 43.43 -1.03
N ARG A 38 10.31 44.60 -0.62
CA ARG A 38 9.50 45.80 -0.47
C ARG A 38 8.93 46.22 -1.82
N GLU A 39 9.76 46.36 -2.84
CA GLU A 39 9.32 46.74 -4.18
C GLU A 39 8.30 45.74 -4.75
N ARG A 40 8.56 44.44 -4.56
CA ARG A 40 7.64 43.36 -4.95
C ARG A 40 6.31 43.43 -4.21
N LEU A 41 6.33 43.68 -2.90
CA LEU A 41 5.13 43.79 -2.09
C LEU A 41 4.31 45.04 -2.44
N ALA A 42 4.98 46.16 -2.74
CA ALA A 42 4.33 47.41 -3.16
C ALA A 42 3.50 47.23 -4.45
N ALA A 43 3.97 46.39 -5.37
CA ALA A 43 3.31 46.11 -6.65
C ALA A 43 2.12 45.14 -6.56
N LEU A 44 1.88 44.51 -5.40
CA LEU A 44 0.77 43.57 -5.19
C LEU A 44 -0.45 44.28 -4.59
N PRO A 45 -1.69 43.80 -4.81
CA PRO A 45 -2.87 44.33 -4.12
C PRO A 45 -2.86 43.97 -2.62
N ASP A 46 -3.62 44.70 -1.80
CA ASP A 46 -3.53 44.63 -0.33
C ASP A 46 -4.00 43.29 0.26
N ASP A 47 -4.96 42.63 -0.39
CA ASP A 47 -5.48 41.31 -0.08
C ASP A 47 -4.47 40.18 -0.36
N ALA A 48 -3.50 40.41 -1.25
CA ALA A 48 -2.44 39.45 -1.56
C ALA A 48 -1.33 39.36 -0.49
N TYR A 49 -1.40 40.18 0.58
CA TYR A 49 -0.39 40.21 1.63
C TYR A 49 -0.19 38.86 2.32
N GLY A 50 -1.27 38.14 2.64
CA GLY A 50 -1.19 36.84 3.32
C GLY A 50 -0.45 35.79 2.49
N ALA A 51 -0.74 35.74 1.18
CA ALA A 51 -0.06 34.85 0.24
C ALA A 51 1.42 35.22 0.05
N PHE A 52 1.72 36.53 0.01
CA PHE A 52 3.09 37.02 -0.05
C PHE A 52 3.90 36.61 1.19
N ALA A 53 3.36 36.81 2.40
CA ALA A 53 4.01 36.45 3.66
C ALA A 53 4.29 34.94 3.76
N TYR A 54 3.35 34.12 3.31
CA TYR A 54 3.52 32.66 3.24
C TYR A 54 4.65 32.25 2.27
N THR A 55 4.68 32.84 1.08
CA THR A 55 5.67 32.55 0.03
C THR A 55 7.06 33.10 0.37
N ALA A 56 7.13 34.17 1.16
CA ALA A 56 8.39 34.70 1.65
C ALA A 56 9.11 33.71 2.60
N THR A 57 8.34 32.88 3.31
CA THR A 57 8.84 31.99 4.37
C THR A 57 8.97 30.52 3.94
N SER A 58 8.19 30.09 2.96
CA SER A 58 8.09 28.68 2.53
C SER A 58 9.04 28.36 1.37
N GLY A 59 9.74 27.22 1.43
CA GLY A 59 10.49 26.66 0.30
C GLY A 59 11.84 27.33 -0.03
N ARG A 60 12.42 28.13 0.88
CA ARG A 60 13.71 28.82 0.64
C ARG A 60 14.84 28.28 1.51
N ALA A 61 16.06 28.29 0.96
CA ALA A 61 17.28 27.99 1.72
C ALA A 61 17.45 28.98 2.87
N ARG A 62 17.80 28.47 4.07
CA ARG A 62 17.96 29.27 5.28
C ARG A 62 19.45 29.58 5.50
N HIS A 63 19.76 30.86 5.71
CA HIS A 63 21.13 31.33 5.94
C HIS A 63 21.31 31.94 7.34
N GLY A 64 22.58 32.11 7.75
CA GLY A 64 22.96 32.51 9.11
C GLY A 64 22.45 33.90 9.53
N VAL A 65 22.32 34.86 8.60
CA VAL A 65 21.81 36.22 8.88
C VAL A 65 20.32 36.29 8.57
N ARG A 66 19.50 36.71 9.54
CA ARG A 66 18.04 36.61 9.50
C ARG A 66 17.34 37.87 10.01
N ALA A 67 16.18 38.16 9.43
CA ALA A 67 15.25 39.17 9.89
C ALA A 67 13.84 38.58 9.99
N ARG A 68 13.26 38.58 11.18
CA ARG A 68 11.84 38.27 11.37
C ARG A 68 11.04 39.57 11.36
N ILE A 69 10.00 39.62 10.54
CA ILE A 69 9.14 40.79 10.36
C ILE A 69 7.77 40.47 10.96
N ALA A 70 7.39 41.20 12.00
CA ALA A 70 6.08 41.14 12.62
C ALA A 70 5.19 42.25 12.04
N ALA A 71 4.35 41.90 11.07
CA ALA A 71 3.44 42.82 10.41
C ALA A 71 2.08 42.18 10.23
N ALA A 72 1.01 42.94 10.46
CA ALA A 72 -0.37 42.45 10.39
C ALA A 72 -1.02 42.74 9.02
N ASN A 73 -0.40 43.62 8.23
CA ASN A 73 -0.90 44.03 6.93
C ASN A 73 0.26 44.50 6.03
N LYS A 74 -0.04 44.68 4.75
CA LYS A 74 0.92 45.11 3.73
C LYS A 74 1.67 46.38 4.11
N VAL A 75 0.98 47.37 4.67
CA VAL A 75 1.57 48.68 5.04
C VAL A 75 2.63 48.51 6.12
N THR A 76 2.29 47.84 7.22
CA THR A 76 3.24 47.58 8.33
C THR A 76 4.41 46.69 7.90
N ALA A 77 4.19 45.77 6.96
CA ALA A 77 5.23 44.95 6.37
C ALA A 77 6.20 45.75 5.50
N MET A 78 5.68 46.66 4.67
CA MET A 78 6.50 47.55 3.85
C MET A 78 7.36 48.46 4.72
N THR A 79 6.81 49.03 5.79
CA THR A 79 7.58 49.85 6.75
C THR A 79 8.69 49.06 7.43
N ALA A 80 8.43 47.80 7.82
CA ALA A 80 9.44 46.94 8.40
C ALA A 80 10.54 46.54 7.40
N LEU A 81 10.19 46.31 6.13
CA LEU A 81 11.15 46.03 5.05
C LEU A 81 12.00 47.27 4.73
N ASP A 82 11.42 48.47 4.68
CA ASP A 82 12.14 49.73 4.50
C ASP A 82 13.13 49.96 5.67
N ALA A 83 12.73 49.65 6.91
CA ALA A 83 13.62 49.72 8.07
C ALA A 83 14.81 48.76 7.98
N ILE A 84 14.59 47.52 7.52
CA ILE A 84 15.70 46.57 7.28
C ILE A 84 16.61 47.09 6.17
N ALA A 85 16.05 47.53 5.04
CA ALA A 85 16.82 48.00 3.89
C ALA A 85 17.71 49.20 4.22
N SER A 86 17.21 50.14 5.03
CA SER A 86 17.94 51.33 5.48
C SER A 86 18.74 51.13 6.77
N ASN A 87 18.76 49.90 7.33
CA ASN A 87 19.39 49.57 8.60
C ASN A 87 18.90 50.45 9.79
N ALA A 88 17.63 50.83 9.77
CA ALA A 88 16.99 51.62 10.81
C ALA A 88 16.35 50.71 11.88
N PRO A 89 16.35 51.12 13.16
CA PRO A 89 15.72 50.35 14.23
C PRO A 89 14.20 50.32 14.05
N SER A 90 13.60 49.14 14.23
CA SER A 90 12.14 48.96 14.16
C SER A 90 11.69 47.90 15.16
N ALA A 91 10.64 48.20 15.92
CA ALA A 91 10.03 47.26 16.87
C ALA A 91 9.34 46.07 16.16
N ALA A 92 9.04 46.22 14.87
CA ALA A 92 8.45 45.18 14.04
C ALA A 92 9.49 44.22 13.45
N VAL A 93 10.79 44.44 13.70
CA VAL A 93 11.88 43.68 13.10
C VAL A 93 12.76 43.10 14.21
N THR A 94 12.98 41.80 14.16
CA THR A 94 13.98 41.13 15.00
C THR A 94 15.10 40.57 14.12
N LEU A 95 16.31 41.08 14.30
CA LEU A 95 17.50 40.60 13.58
C LEU A 95 18.22 39.52 14.40
N GLY A 96 18.74 38.50 13.71
CA GLY A 96 19.56 37.45 14.31
C GLY A 96 20.66 36.99 13.37
N ALA A 97 21.84 36.67 13.91
CA ALA A 97 22.96 36.11 13.17
C ALA A 97 23.43 34.82 13.88
N SER A 98 23.76 33.79 13.10
CA SER A 98 24.32 32.52 13.56
C SER A 98 25.50 32.15 12.67
N GLU A 99 26.64 31.80 13.26
CA GLU A 99 27.85 31.39 12.51
C GLU A 99 27.82 29.91 12.08
N GLU A 100 26.92 29.10 12.63
CA GLU A 100 26.84 27.66 12.29
C GLU A 100 25.85 27.37 11.14
N PRO A 101 26.26 26.56 10.12
CA PRO A 101 25.33 25.96 9.16
C PRO A 101 24.41 24.97 9.90
N PHE A 102 23.10 25.21 9.82
CA PHE A 102 22.07 24.45 10.52
C PHE A 102 21.79 23.10 9.83
N ASP A 103 22.65 22.10 10.03
CA ASP A 103 22.30 20.68 9.75
C ASP A 103 22.14 19.82 11.02
N GLU A 104 22.47 20.34 12.22
CA GLU A 104 22.52 19.51 13.44
C GLU A 104 21.81 20.06 14.69
N LEU A 105 20.82 20.95 14.57
CA LEU A 105 20.03 21.36 15.74
C LEU A 105 18.78 20.49 15.94
N ARG A 106 18.94 19.58 16.93
CA ARG A 106 17.92 18.81 17.65
C ARG A 106 16.52 19.42 17.52
N ARG A 107 15.60 18.63 16.96
CA ARG A 107 14.16 18.88 17.02
C ARG A 107 13.77 19.10 18.48
N CYS A 108 13.56 20.36 18.87
CA CYS A 108 12.79 20.65 20.06
C CYS A 108 11.36 20.18 19.75
N VAL A 109 10.97 19.09 20.40
CA VAL A 109 9.61 18.56 20.35
C VAL A 109 8.70 19.62 20.97
N VAL A 110 8.02 20.38 20.12
CA VAL A 110 6.82 21.09 20.52
C VAL A 110 5.71 20.05 20.55
N VAL A 111 5.20 19.77 21.74
CA VAL A 111 4.03 18.90 21.92
C VAL A 111 2.84 19.62 21.29
N LEU A 112 2.42 19.15 20.11
CA LEU A 112 1.13 19.54 19.53
C LEU A 112 0.02 18.77 20.25
N PRO A 113 -1.19 19.35 20.40
CA PRO A 113 -2.35 18.63 20.92
C PRO A 113 -2.61 17.34 20.14
N HIS A 114 -3.08 16.33 20.84
CA HIS A 114 -3.05 14.93 20.43
C HIS A 114 -4.01 14.60 19.27
N TYR A 115 -4.95 15.48 18.93
CA TYR A 115 -6.00 15.15 17.96
C TYR A 115 -6.29 16.24 16.89
N PRO A 116 -6.61 15.86 15.63
CA PRO A 116 -6.95 16.79 14.55
C PRO A 116 -8.15 17.71 14.81
N TRP A 117 -9.10 17.32 15.66
CA TRP A 117 -10.28 18.11 16.01
C TRP A 117 -10.06 19.09 17.17
N GLU A 118 -8.93 18.97 17.87
CA GLU A 118 -8.43 20.01 18.78
C GLU A 118 -7.80 21.18 17.97
N ARG A 119 -7.74 21.04 16.64
CA ARG A 119 -7.36 22.11 15.72
C ARG A 119 -8.63 22.88 15.36
N GLU A 120 -8.77 24.08 15.89
CA GLU A 120 -9.75 25.03 15.35
C GLU A 120 -9.37 25.38 13.90
N HIS A 121 -10.33 25.23 12.99
CA HIS A 121 -10.24 25.63 11.60
C HIS A 121 -10.27 27.17 11.52
N TYR A 122 -9.14 27.80 11.15
CA TYR A 122 -9.05 29.24 10.93
C TYR A 122 -9.00 29.61 9.44
N ALA A 123 -9.88 29.02 8.62
CA ALA A 123 -10.07 29.45 7.24
C ALA A 123 -11.43 30.17 7.11
N PRO A 124 -11.48 31.46 6.73
CA PRO A 124 -12.74 32.08 6.33
C PRO A 124 -13.19 31.46 5.01
N GLN A 125 -14.41 30.92 4.99
CA GLN A 125 -15.09 30.58 3.73
C GLN A 125 -15.40 31.89 3.00
N ALA A 126 -14.87 32.08 1.80
CA ALA A 126 -15.28 33.17 0.92
C ALA A 126 -16.70 32.90 0.39
N PRO A 127 -17.57 33.93 0.28
CA PRO A 127 -18.85 33.79 -0.38
C PRO A 127 -18.64 33.63 -1.89
N VAL A 128 -19.15 32.54 -2.46
CA VAL A 128 -19.21 32.34 -3.91
C VAL A 128 -20.30 33.26 -4.48
N PRO A 129 -20.01 34.16 -5.43
CA PRO A 129 -21.06 34.91 -6.12
C PRO A 129 -21.89 33.94 -6.97
N ASN A 130 -23.21 33.98 -6.82
CA ASN A 130 -24.13 33.40 -7.79
C ASN A 130 -23.92 34.08 -9.15
N GLY A 131 -23.37 33.33 -10.10
CA GLY A 131 -23.33 33.69 -11.51
C GLY A 131 -23.32 32.40 -12.32
N ASP A 132 -24.36 32.19 -13.11
CA ASP A 132 -24.55 31.06 -14.01
C ASP A 132 -23.27 30.69 -14.78
N ILE A 133 -22.81 29.44 -14.64
CA ILE A 133 -21.86 28.84 -15.58
C ILE A 133 -22.41 27.50 -16.05
N ALA A 134 -23.14 27.56 -17.14
CA ALA A 134 -23.27 26.45 -18.06
C ALA A 134 -21.89 26.14 -18.67
N GLN A 135 -21.15 25.16 -18.13
CA GLN A 135 -19.91 24.65 -18.75
C GLN A 135 -19.82 23.13 -18.84
N GLU A 136 -20.91 22.38 -18.65
CA GLU A 136 -20.94 20.94 -18.99
C GLU A 136 -21.18 20.66 -20.48
N ALA A 137 -21.37 21.69 -21.31
CA ALA A 137 -21.62 21.54 -22.76
C ALA A 137 -20.41 21.86 -23.67
N PHE A 138 -19.25 22.25 -23.13
CA PHE A 138 -18.19 22.85 -23.95
C PHE A 138 -17.30 21.83 -24.70
N TRP A 139 -17.25 20.57 -24.28
CA TRP A 139 -16.25 19.61 -24.78
C TRP A 139 -16.79 18.46 -25.65
N SER A 140 -18.09 18.39 -25.89
CA SER A 140 -18.70 17.24 -26.59
C SER A 140 -18.89 17.41 -28.10
N LYS A 141 -18.42 18.52 -28.70
CA LYS A 141 -18.62 18.78 -30.13
C LYS A 141 -17.47 19.54 -30.80
N ARG A 142 -16.36 18.87 -31.13
CA ARG A 142 -15.46 19.36 -32.20
C ARG A 142 -14.90 18.20 -33.04
N PRO A 143 -14.64 18.40 -34.35
CA PRO A 143 -14.01 17.38 -35.19
C PRO A 143 -12.55 17.15 -34.77
N GLU A 144 -12.10 15.91 -34.93
CA GLU A 144 -10.79 15.33 -34.57
C GLU A 144 -9.57 16.22 -34.91
N ARG A 145 -9.61 17.02 -36.00
CA ARG A 145 -8.54 17.96 -36.37
C ARG A 145 -8.44 19.23 -35.50
N ALA A 146 -9.51 19.68 -34.86
CA ALA A 146 -9.49 20.87 -33.98
C ALA A 146 -8.99 20.55 -32.56
N GLN A 147 -9.09 19.28 -32.14
CA GLN A 147 -8.66 18.79 -30.83
C GLN A 147 -7.14 18.66 -30.74
N ILE A 148 -6.49 18.28 -31.86
CA ILE A 148 -5.04 18.18 -31.98
C ILE A 148 -4.37 19.56 -31.84
N GLY A 149 -4.87 20.58 -32.53
CA GLY A 149 -4.32 21.94 -32.44
C GLY A 149 -4.48 22.56 -31.05
N THR A 150 -5.62 22.32 -30.39
CA THR A 150 -5.90 22.85 -29.04
C THR A 150 -5.05 22.18 -27.97
N THR A 151 -4.86 20.86 -28.06
CA THR A 151 -4.02 20.08 -27.13
C THR A 151 -2.55 20.48 -27.27
N ARG A 152 -2.08 20.67 -28.51
CA ARG A 152 -0.73 21.16 -28.78
C ARG A 152 -0.46 22.53 -28.16
N SER A 153 -1.39 23.49 -28.33
CA SER A 153 -1.26 24.81 -27.72
C SER A 153 -1.25 24.76 -26.18
N GLN A 154 -2.01 23.83 -25.58
CA GLN A 154 -2.00 23.65 -24.12
C GLN A 154 -0.68 23.03 -23.63
N VAL A 155 -0.18 21.97 -24.28
CA VAL A 155 1.14 21.38 -23.96
C VAL A 155 2.25 22.44 -24.09
N ARG A 156 2.23 23.21 -25.19
CA ARG A 156 3.19 24.30 -25.44
C ARG A 156 3.19 25.37 -24.35
N ARG A 157 2.01 25.74 -23.84
CA ARG A 157 1.86 26.72 -22.75
C ARG A 157 2.43 26.22 -21.43
N HIS A 158 2.18 24.95 -21.08
CA HIS A 158 2.73 24.36 -19.86
C HIS A 158 4.26 24.26 -19.93
N VAL A 159 4.81 23.89 -21.08
CA VAL A 159 6.27 23.88 -21.33
C VAL A 159 6.85 25.29 -21.21
N ALA A 160 6.23 26.30 -21.83
CA ALA A 160 6.68 27.69 -21.75
C ALA A 160 6.67 28.23 -20.31
N THR A 161 5.65 27.85 -19.53
CA THR A 161 5.51 28.25 -18.12
C THR A 161 6.65 27.67 -17.27
N ILE A 162 6.99 26.40 -17.48
CA ILE A 162 8.05 25.72 -16.74
C ILE A 162 9.43 26.26 -17.12
N LEU A 163 9.66 26.54 -18.40
CA LEU A 163 10.89 27.19 -18.88
C LEU A 163 10.98 28.69 -18.52
N GLY A 164 9.95 29.27 -17.90
CA GLY A 164 9.93 30.66 -17.46
C GLY A 164 9.71 31.68 -18.59
N HIS A 165 9.23 31.23 -19.76
CA HIS A 165 8.87 32.10 -20.87
C HIS A 165 7.48 32.72 -20.65
N ARG A 166 7.35 34.03 -20.93
CA ARG A 166 6.08 34.76 -20.84
C ARG A 166 5.22 34.62 -22.10
N ASP A 167 5.80 34.13 -23.19
CA ASP A 167 5.15 33.93 -24.48
C ASP A 167 5.24 32.45 -24.88
N GLU A 168 4.10 31.83 -25.15
CA GLU A 168 3.99 30.42 -25.59
C GLU A 168 4.63 30.21 -26.98
N ASN A 169 4.76 31.26 -27.80
CA ASN A 169 5.40 31.18 -29.10
C ASN A 169 6.93 31.06 -29.04
N ALA A 170 7.54 31.33 -27.89
CA ALA A 170 8.98 31.22 -27.68
C ALA A 170 9.50 29.77 -27.67
N VAL A 171 8.62 28.78 -27.50
CA VAL A 171 8.94 27.34 -27.54
C VAL A 171 8.64 26.81 -28.95
N PRO A 172 9.64 26.40 -29.76
CA PRO A 172 9.39 25.77 -31.05
C PRO A 172 8.73 24.40 -30.89
N GLU A 173 7.83 24.01 -31.81
CA GLU A 173 7.03 22.78 -31.67
C GLU A 173 7.82 21.49 -31.85
N ASP A 174 8.90 21.54 -32.65
CA ASP A 174 9.78 20.41 -32.97
C ASP A 174 11.12 20.46 -32.21
N ALA A 175 11.34 21.48 -31.37
CA ALA A 175 12.57 21.59 -30.59
C ALA A 175 12.49 20.72 -29.34
N SER A 176 13.58 20.02 -29.06
CA SER A 176 13.73 19.22 -27.84
C SER A 176 13.66 20.11 -26.61
N PHE A 177 12.83 19.75 -25.64
CA PHE A 177 12.70 20.48 -24.37
C PHE A 177 14.04 20.60 -23.63
N PHE A 178 14.90 19.59 -23.76
CA PHE A 178 16.22 19.57 -23.13
C PHE A 178 17.18 20.57 -23.78
N ASP A 179 17.08 20.77 -25.09
CA ASP A 179 17.85 21.80 -25.81
C ASP A 179 17.37 23.22 -25.47
N LEU A 180 16.12 23.33 -25.01
CA LEU A 180 15.51 24.57 -24.51
C LEU A 180 15.75 24.80 -23.01
N GLY A 181 16.51 23.92 -22.34
CA GLY A 181 16.91 24.08 -20.94
C GLY A 181 16.00 23.40 -19.91
N LEU A 182 15.13 22.47 -20.32
CA LEU A 182 14.33 21.66 -19.40
C LEU A 182 15.23 20.62 -18.70
N ASP A 183 15.29 20.65 -17.36
CA ASP A 183 16.05 19.67 -16.58
C ASP A 183 15.18 18.51 -16.03
N SER A 184 15.80 17.55 -15.36
CA SER A 184 15.11 16.35 -14.85
C SER A 184 14.04 16.65 -13.79
N LEU A 185 14.15 17.75 -13.04
CA LEU A 185 13.15 18.15 -12.05
C LEU A 185 11.98 18.86 -12.73
N MET A 186 12.29 19.76 -13.68
CA MET A 186 11.32 20.43 -14.53
C MET A 186 10.48 19.45 -15.36
N ALA A 187 11.07 18.35 -15.83
CA ALA A 187 10.35 17.29 -16.54
C ALA A 187 9.35 16.54 -15.65
N VAL A 188 9.66 16.33 -14.37
CA VAL A 188 8.73 15.73 -13.39
C VAL A 188 7.57 16.67 -13.10
N ASP A 189 7.85 17.96 -12.95
CA ASP A 189 6.82 18.97 -12.74
C ASP A 189 5.94 19.14 -13.98
N LEU A 190 6.52 19.09 -15.19
CA LEU A 190 5.78 19.10 -16.45
C LEU A 190 4.85 17.89 -16.57
N ALA A 191 5.33 16.70 -16.26
CA ALA A 191 4.52 15.49 -16.26
C ALA A 191 3.34 15.59 -15.27
N ARG A 192 3.58 16.14 -14.07
CA ARG A 192 2.56 16.36 -13.05
C ARG A 192 1.51 17.38 -13.49
N GLU A 193 1.93 18.53 -14.02
CA GLU A 193 1.04 19.60 -14.47
C GLU A 193 0.16 19.13 -15.64
N LEU A 194 0.72 18.40 -16.61
CA LEU A 194 -0.05 17.83 -17.72
C LEU A 194 -1.00 16.72 -17.25
N SER A 195 -0.58 15.89 -16.29
CA SER A 195 -1.44 14.89 -15.67
C SER A 195 -2.69 15.51 -15.03
N LEU A 196 -2.50 16.62 -14.29
CA LEU A 196 -3.59 17.38 -13.68
C LEU A 196 -4.48 18.07 -14.71
N ALA A 197 -3.89 18.65 -15.76
CA ALA A 197 -4.62 19.39 -16.78
C ALA A 197 -5.50 18.48 -17.67
N PHE A 198 -5.05 17.26 -17.96
CA PHE A 198 -5.74 16.33 -18.86
C PHE A 198 -6.40 15.14 -18.15
N GLY A 199 -6.22 14.99 -16.83
CA GLY A 199 -6.75 13.85 -16.07
C GLY A 199 -6.09 12.52 -16.44
N LEU A 200 -4.80 12.55 -16.81
CA LEU A 200 -4.01 11.40 -17.25
C LEU A 200 -2.92 11.06 -16.22
N ASP A 201 -2.38 9.84 -16.27
CA ASP A 201 -1.22 9.45 -15.47
C ASP A 201 0.07 9.54 -16.31
N LEU A 202 0.55 10.77 -16.53
CA LEU A 202 1.79 11.02 -17.25
C LEU A 202 2.97 11.02 -16.28
N SER A 203 3.93 10.15 -16.56
CA SER A 203 5.19 10.07 -15.81
C SER A 203 6.32 10.84 -16.49
N PHE A 204 7.42 11.08 -15.76
CA PHE A 204 8.68 11.61 -16.31
C PHE A 204 9.13 10.88 -17.59
N THR A 205 8.94 9.55 -17.65
CA THR A 205 9.31 8.74 -18.81
C THR A 205 8.59 9.20 -20.08
N HIS A 206 7.33 9.63 -19.98
CA HIS A 206 6.57 10.12 -21.13
C HIS A 206 7.12 11.44 -21.66
N VAL A 207 7.57 12.35 -20.78
CA VAL A 207 8.21 13.63 -21.17
C VAL A 207 9.60 13.38 -21.76
N PHE A 208 10.33 12.40 -21.23
CA PHE A 208 11.67 12.04 -21.71
C PHE A 208 11.66 11.34 -23.08
N GLU A 209 10.75 10.39 -23.28
CA GLU A 209 10.63 9.65 -24.54
C GLU A 209 9.97 10.46 -25.66
N ASN A 210 9.28 11.55 -25.32
CA ASN A 210 8.57 12.42 -26.25
C ASN A 210 8.97 13.88 -26.01
N PRO A 211 10.23 14.26 -26.30
CA PRO A 211 10.82 15.52 -25.84
C PRO A 211 10.43 16.74 -26.68
N THR A 212 9.39 16.68 -27.50
CA THR A 212 8.90 17.81 -28.30
C THR A 212 7.43 18.09 -28.02
N VAL A 213 6.96 19.30 -28.32
CA VAL A 213 5.55 19.67 -28.14
C VAL A 213 4.66 18.77 -28.99
N ASN A 214 5.11 18.42 -30.20
CA ASN A 214 4.38 17.56 -31.13
C ASN A 214 4.26 16.12 -30.63
N ASP A 215 5.35 15.53 -30.17
CA ASP A 215 5.35 14.14 -29.69
C ASP A 215 4.57 13.99 -28.38
N LEU A 216 4.78 14.93 -27.44
CA LEU A 216 4.08 14.88 -26.16
C LEU A 216 2.58 15.14 -26.31
N ALA A 217 2.17 16.05 -27.21
CA ALA A 217 0.75 16.24 -27.52
C ALA A 217 0.13 15.00 -28.18
N ALA A 218 0.86 14.28 -29.04
CA ALA A 218 0.39 13.03 -29.62
C ALA A 218 0.17 11.95 -28.55
N VAL A 219 1.08 11.84 -27.57
CA VAL A 219 0.92 10.95 -26.42
C VAL A 219 -0.29 11.33 -25.58
N VAL A 220 -0.48 12.60 -25.24
CA VAL A 220 -1.66 13.08 -24.50
C VAL A 220 -2.95 12.69 -25.25
N ILE A 221 -3.01 12.93 -26.55
CA ILE A 221 -4.18 12.62 -27.39
C ILE A 221 -4.46 11.12 -27.43
N ALA A 222 -3.43 10.28 -27.56
CA ALA A 222 -3.58 8.83 -27.60
C ALA A 222 -4.11 8.23 -26.28
N HIS A 223 -3.92 8.94 -25.16
CA HIS A 223 -4.33 8.49 -23.82
C HIS A 223 -5.63 9.13 -23.33
N LEU A 224 -6.21 10.08 -24.06
CA LEU A 224 -7.54 10.60 -23.76
C LEU A 224 -8.59 9.50 -24.03
N PRO A 225 -9.51 9.23 -23.10
CA PRO A 225 -10.51 8.19 -23.28
C PRO A 225 -11.41 8.50 -24.48
N ALA A 226 -11.53 7.54 -25.40
CA ALA A 226 -12.45 7.65 -26.55
C ALA A 226 -13.90 7.68 -26.04
N THR A 227 -14.55 8.83 -26.12
CA THR A 227 -15.99 8.95 -25.84
C THR A 227 -16.77 8.12 -26.85
N ALA A 228 -17.62 7.23 -26.32
CA ALA A 228 -18.43 6.27 -27.05
C ALA A 228 -19.10 6.86 -28.31
N ILE A 229 -18.64 6.41 -29.47
CA ILE A 229 -19.41 6.44 -30.71
C ILE A 229 -20.08 5.08 -30.81
N THR A 230 -21.39 5.02 -30.53
CA THR A 230 -22.25 4.03 -31.17
C THR A 230 -23.56 4.68 -31.55
N ALA A 231 -23.86 4.57 -32.83
CA ALA A 231 -24.94 5.23 -33.53
C ALA A 231 -26.31 4.74 -33.04
N LYS A 232 -27.24 5.69 -33.03
CA LYS A 232 -28.70 5.54 -33.06
C LYS A 232 -29.13 4.31 -33.86
N SER A 233 -29.83 3.38 -33.21
CA SER A 233 -30.87 2.59 -33.86
C SER A 233 -32.23 3.19 -33.55
N THR A 234 -32.97 3.37 -34.63
CA THR A 234 -34.29 3.96 -34.81
C THR A 234 -35.40 3.21 -34.07
N VAL A 235 -36.22 3.92 -33.28
CA VAL A 235 -37.64 3.60 -33.11
C VAL A 235 -38.46 4.89 -33.04
N THR A 236 -39.43 4.98 -33.95
CA THR A 236 -40.43 6.02 -34.16
C THR A 236 -41.47 6.03 -33.03
N PRO A 237 -42.02 7.19 -32.62
CA PRO A 237 -43.01 7.25 -31.54
C PRO A 237 -44.39 6.82 -32.06
N THR A 238 -45.11 6.01 -31.29
CA THR A 238 -46.56 5.89 -31.42
C THR A 238 -47.15 5.93 -30.03
N ALA A 239 -47.94 6.96 -29.79
CA ALA A 239 -48.68 7.18 -28.58
C ALA A 239 -49.87 6.23 -28.55
N GLU A 240 -50.09 5.55 -27.42
CA GLU A 240 -51.44 5.39 -26.84
C GLU A 240 -51.34 4.91 -25.38
N SER A 241 -52.25 5.47 -24.60
CA SER A 241 -52.36 5.51 -23.14
C SER A 241 -52.82 4.19 -22.51
N ASN A 242 -52.23 3.82 -21.38
CA ASN A 242 -52.95 3.35 -20.19
C ASN A 242 -52.04 3.37 -18.93
N GLU A 243 -52.54 4.00 -17.87
CA GLU A 243 -51.89 4.21 -16.56
C GLU A 243 -51.75 2.91 -15.74
N ILE A 244 -50.59 2.72 -15.06
CA ILE A 244 -50.37 2.38 -13.61
C ILE A 244 -48.87 2.74 -13.28
N PRO A 245 -48.40 2.72 -12.00
CA PRO A 245 -48.12 3.80 -11.03
C PRO A 245 -46.65 4.32 -11.01
N PRO A 246 -46.31 5.39 -10.24
CA PRO A 246 -44.94 5.92 -10.18
C PRO A 246 -43.98 4.95 -9.49
N ALA A 247 -43.08 4.34 -10.28
CA ALA A 247 -41.86 3.73 -9.79
C ALA A 247 -40.84 4.83 -9.47
N ALA A 248 -40.38 4.84 -8.21
CA ALA A 248 -39.44 5.81 -7.68
C ALA A 248 -38.11 5.81 -8.44
N ILE A 249 -37.68 7.01 -8.81
CA ILE A 249 -36.30 7.33 -9.17
C ILE A 249 -35.41 6.86 -8.00
N PRO A 250 -34.39 6.02 -8.21
CA PRO A 250 -33.44 5.71 -7.15
C PRO A 250 -32.72 7.01 -6.78
N ALA A 251 -32.94 7.45 -5.56
CA ALA A 251 -32.26 8.60 -5.00
C ALA A 251 -30.74 8.40 -5.11
N ARG A 252 -30.05 9.44 -5.58
CA ARG A 252 -28.59 9.57 -5.47
C ARG A 252 -28.17 9.14 -4.05
N ALA A 253 -27.29 8.15 -3.99
CA ALA A 253 -26.74 7.66 -2.74
C ALA A 253 -26.04 8.80 -2.00
N ASP A 254 -26.40 8.95 -0.73
CA ASP A 254 -25.79 9.86 0.24
C ASP A 254 -24.29 9.50 0.40
N PRO A 255 -23.35 10.46 0.30
CA PRO A 255 -21.91 10.23 0.53
C PRO A 255 -21.58 9.59 1.90
N LEU A 256 -22.50 9.62 2.87
CA LEU A 256 -22.36 8.90 4.15
C LEU A 256 -22.60 7.38 4.04
N THR A 257 -23.17 6.89 2.94
CA THR A 257 -23.39 5.45 2.70
C THR A 257 -22.09 4.75 2.30
N GLU A 258 -21.17 5.45 1.61
CA GLU A 258 -19.84 4.95 1.26
C GLU A 258 -18.92 4.80 2.49
N LEU A 259 -19.19 5.54 3.58
CA LEU A 259 -18.47 5.43 4.84
C LEU A 259 -19.00 4.33 5.78
N ARG A 260 -20.23 3.86 5.57
CA ARG A 260 -20.86 2.77 6.35
C ARG A 260 -20.69 1.39 5.72
N SER A 261 -20.28 1.35 4.47
CA SER A 261 -19.74 0.14 3.88
C SER A 261 -18.26 0.11 4.28
N PRO A 262 -17.79 -0.84 5.11
CA PRO A 262 -16.35 -1.03 5.20
C PRO A 262 -15.87 -1.15 3.76
N ARG A 263 -14.84 -0.39 3.36
CA ARG A 263 -14.05 -0.79 2.20
C ARG A 263 -13.82 -2.27 2.43
N LYS A 264 -14.39 -3.11 1.57
CA LYS A 264 -13.78 -4.39 1.32
C LYS A 264 -12.39 -4.01 0.81
N THR A 265 -11.43 -3.90 1.73
CA THR A 265 -10.25 -4.73 1.57
C THR A 265 -10.84 -6.05 1.13
N THR A 266 -10.43 -6.55 -0.02
CA THR A 266 -10.67 -7.94 -0.38
C THR A 266 -9.88 -8.79 0.62
N GLY A 267 -10.19 -8.66 1.91
CA GLY A 267 -9.75 -9.47 3.00
C GLY A 267 -10.50 -10.76 2.82
N THR A 268 -9.93 -11.61 1.98
CA THR A 268 -9.97 -13.02 2.29
C THR A 268 -9.57 -13.15 3.75
N THR A 269 -10.32 -13.91 4.53
CA THR A 269 -10.04 -14.17 5.95
C THR A 269 -8.76 -14.99 6.17
N ARG A 270 -7.99 -15.22 5.10
CA ARG A 270 -6.76 -15.99 5.05
C ARG A 270 -5.62 -15.10 4.49
N PRO A 271 -4.36 -15.35 4.89
CA PRO A 271 -3.23 -14.69 4.24
C PRO A 271 -3.19 -15.00 2.73
N PRO A 272 -2.60 -14.10 1.92
CA PRO A 272 -2.45 -14.31 0.49
C PRO A 272 -1.57 -15.53 0.19
N ARG A 273 -1.91 -16.28 -0.85
CA ARG A 273 -1.07 -17.35 -1.39
C ARG A 273 -0.03 -16.75 -2.31
N VAL A 274 1.22 -16.75 -1.85
CA VAL A 274 2.36 -16.17 -2.57
C VAL A 274 3.07 -17.23 -3.40
N ALA A 275 3.30 -16.98 -4.68
CA ALA A 275 4.21 -17.75 -5.52
C ALA A 275 5.57 -17.03 -5.61
N PHE A 276 6.67 -17.76 -5.45
CA PHE A 276 7.99 -17.20 -5.73
C PHE A 276 8.37 -17.45 -7.19
N LEU A 277 8.69 -16.37 -7.91
CA LEU A 277 9.04 -16.38 -9.31
C LEU A 277 10.54 -16.07 -9.46
N PHE A 278 11.34 -17.08 -9.79
CA PHE A 278 12.80 -16.96 -9.88
C PHE A 278 13.22 -16.49 -11.28
N SER A 279 13.89 -15.35 -11.35
CA SER A 279 14.20 -14.65 -12.59
C SER A 279 15.13 -15.45 -13.53
N GLY A 280 15.03 -15.15 -14.83
CA GLY A 280 15.96 -15.66 -15.83
C GLY A 280 17.19 -14.77 -16.00
N GLY A 281 18.06 -15.13 -16.95
CA GLY A 281 19.17 -14.27 -17.37
C GLY A 281 18.68 -13.01 -18.10
N GLY A 282 19.42 -11.91 -17.97
CA GLY A 282 19.19 -10.65 -18.68
C GLY A 282 18.89 -9.45 -17.77
N SER A 283 18.50 -9.67 -16.52
CA SER A 283 18.19 -8.62 -15.53
C SER A 283 19.35 -8.32 -14.57
N GLN A 284 20.46 -9.05 -14.64
CA GLN A 284 21.63 -8.86 -13.80
C GLN A 284 22.31 -7.50 -14.01
N TYR A 285 22.88 -6.96 -12.93
CA TYR A 285 23.73 -5.78 -12.97
C TYR A 285 24.82 -5.87 -11.91
N PHE A 286 25.96 -5.24 -12.18
CA PHE A 286 27.04 -5.17 -11.21
C PHE A 286 26.59 -4.39 -9.97
N GLY A 287 26.86 -4.95 -8.78
CA GLY A 287 26.47 -4.38 -7.50
C GLY A 287 25.04 -4.71 -7.06
N MET A 288 24.31 -5.58 -7.77
CA MET A 288 23.00 -6.07 -7.33
C MET A 288 23.10 -6.75 -5.96
N GLY A 289 22.22 -6.38 -5.02
CA GLY A 289 22.19 -6.97 -3.67
C GLY A 289 23.35 -6.56 -2.76
N ARG A 290 24.21 -5.63 -3.17
CA ARG A 290 25.36 -5.18 -2.37
C ARG A 290 24.91 -4.54 -1.06
N GLU A 291 23.89 -3.68 -1.09
CA GLU A 291 23.40 -3.04 0.13
C GLU A 291 22.79 -4.07 1.09
N LEU A 292 22.11 -5.10 0.56
CA LEU A 292 21.58 -6.19 1.38
C LEU A 292 22.69 -7.07 1.96
N TYR A 293 23.77 -7.31 1.22
CA TYR A 293 24.93 -8.02 1.75
C TYR A 293 25.57 -7.26 2.95
N ASP A 294 25.63 -5.93 2.86
CA ASP A 294 26.18 -5.11 3.94
C ASP A 294 25.23 -5.04 5.16
N THR A 295 23.91 -4.97 4.92
CA THR A 295 22.91 -4.64 5.96
C THR A 295 22.11 -5.82 6.51
N GLU A 296 21.91 -6.89 5.76
CA GLU A 296 21.01 -8.00 6.11
C GLU A 296 21.81 -9.30 6.38
N PRO A 297 21.96 -9.73 7.65
CA PRO A 297 22.78 -10.89 8.00
C PRO A 297 22.38 -12.21 7.34
N VAL A 298 21.07 -12.45 7.16
CA VAL A 298 20.53 -13.66 6.52
C VAL A 298 20.96 -13.72 5.05
N PHE A 299 20.81 -12.61 4.35
CA PHE A 299 21.21 -12.46 2.96
C PHE A 299 22.72 -12.68 2.80
N ARG A 300 23.53 -11.99 3.63
CA ARG A 300 24.99 -12.14 3.65
C ARG A 300 25.43 -13.59 3.86
N ALA A 301 24.86 -14.26 4.86
CA ALA A 301 25.22 -15.64 5.18
C ALA A 301 24.98 -16.60 4.00
N ARG A 302 23.88 -16.40 3.24
CA ARG A 302 23.62 -17.20 2.04
C ARG A 302 24.63 -16.90 0.93
N ILE A 303 24.91 -15.63 0.65
CA ILE A 303 25.90 -15.25 -0.36
C ILE A 303 27.28 -15.81 -0.02
N ASP A 304 27.72 -15.73 1.24
CA ASP A 304 28.99 -16.30 1.69
C ASP A 304 29.04 -17.83 1.54
N ALA A 305 27.91 -18.51 1.77
CA ALA A 305 27.81 -19.95 1.53
C ALA A 305 27.94 -20.29 0.04
N CYS A 306 27.25 -19.55 -0.83
CA CYS A 306 27.35 -19.71 -2.28
C CYS A 306 28.77 -19.44 -2.78
N ASP A 307 29.40 -18.38 -2.30
CA ASP A 307 30.76 -17.97 -2.67
C ASP A 307 31.79 -19.06 -2.35
N ARG A 308 31.72 -19.68 -1.15
CA ARG A 308 32.61 -20.79 -0.77
C ARG A 308 32.51 -21.99 -1.71
N ILE A 309 31.31 -22.30 -2.21
CA ILE A 309 31.07 -23.42 -3.14
C ILE A 309 31.52 -23.05 -4.56
N LEU A 310 31.21 -21.83 -4.99
CA LEU A 310 31.40 -21.40 -6.38
C LEU A 310 32.81 -20.90 -6.67
N ALA A 311 33.53 -20.33 -5.70
CA ALA A 311 34.84 -19.74 -5.94
C ALA A 311 35.86 -20.71 -6.59
N PRO A 312 35.96 -21.98 -6.15
CA PRO A 312 36.82 -22.96 -6.84
C PRO A 312 36.39 -23.26 -8.29
N LEU A 313 35.08 -23.25 -8.57
CA LEU A 313 34.53 -23.52 -9.91
C LEU A 313 34.65 -22.32 -10.86
N LEU A 314 34.60 -21.11 -10.30
CA LEU A 314 34.74 -19.85 -11.01
C LEU A 314 36.20 -19.40 -11.15
N GLY A 315 37.10 -19.92 -10.32
CA GLY A 315 38.50 -19.47 -10.23
C GLY A 315 38.67 -18.09 -9.58
N ALA A 316 37.61 -17.54 -9.00
CA ALA A 316 37.58 -16.24 -8.32
C ALA A 316 36.37 -16.16 -7.39
N SER A 317 36.44 -15.27 -6.40
CA SER A 317 35.32 -14.91 -5.52
C SER A 317 34.12 -14.44 -6.34
N LEU A 318 32.96 -15.08 -6.12
CA LEU A 318 31.69 -14.65 -6.71
C LEU A 318 31.34 -13.23 -6.26
N LYS A 319 31.62 -12.90 -4.99
CA LYS A 319 31.34 -11.57 -4.42
C LYS A 319 32.09 -10.48 -5.16
N ASP A 320 33.34 -10.73 -5.51
CA ASP A 320 34.14 -9.77 -6.27
C ASP A 320 33.60 -9.63 -7.69
N LEU A 321 33.31 -10.75 -8.36
CA LEU A 321 32.76 -10.74 -9.71
C LEU A 321 31.35 -10.11 -9.81
N MET A 322 30.56 -10.15 -8.72
CA MET A 322 29.17 -9.68 -8.69
C MET A 322 29.02 -8.24 -8.17
N MET A 323 29.82 -7.83 -7.19
CA MET A 323 29.53 -6.59 -6.42
C MET A 323 30.73 -5.78 -5.94
N HIS A 324 31.94 -6.35 -5.84
CA HIS A 324 33.09 -5.66 -5.20
C HIS A 324 34.33 -5.49 -6.08
N GLY A 325 34.45 -6.22 -7.19
CA GLY A 325 35.62 -6.20 -8.06
C GLY A 325 35.69 -4.98 -8.98
N ASP A 326 36.85 -4.80 -9.59
CA ASP A 326 37.11 -3.69 -10.52
C ASP A 326 36.49 -3.92 -11.91
N ASP A 327 36.43 -5.19 -12.36
CA ASP A 327 35.80 -5.58 -13.61
C ASP A 327 34.28 -5.68 -13.46
N LYS A 328 33.60 -4.55 -13.69
CA LYS A 328 32.14 -4.46 -13.62
C LYS A 328 31.43 -5.24 -14.73
N ASP A 329 32.11 -5.56 -15.81
CA ASP A 329 31.54 -6.26 -16.96
C ASP A 329 31.61 -7.78 -16.80
N ALA A 330 32.41 -8.29 -15.86
CA ALA A 330 32.52 -9.71 -15.56
C ALA A 330 31.15 -10.39 -15.30
N ILE A 331 30.23 -9.69 -14.64
CA ILE A 331 28.87 -10.16 -14.35
C ILE A 331 28.04 -10.48 -15.60
N HIS A 332 28.40 -9.91 -16.75
CA HIS A 332 27.73 -10.16 -18.04
C HIS A 332 28.27 -11.40 -18.77
N GLN A 333 29.38 -11.98 -18.31
CA GLN A 333 29.86 -13.26 -18.82
C GLN A 333 28.96 -14.40 -18.33
N MET A 334 28.56 -15.29 -19.22
CA MET A 334 27.58 -16.33 -18.89
C MET A 334 28.02 -17.22 -17.70
N ARG A 335 29.30 -17.57 -17.63
CA ARG A 335 29.92 -18.32 -16.51
C ARG A 335 29.77 -17.65 -15.15
N VAL A 336 29.63 -16.34 -15.10
CA VAL A 336 29.48 -15.55 -13.86
C VAL A 336 28.01 -15.23 -13.63
N MET A 337 27.32 -14.75 -14.67
CA MET A 337 25.93 -14.32 -14.64
C MET A 337 25.00 -15.37 -13.99
N GLN A 338 25.07 -16.62 -14.45
CA GLN A 338 24.14 -17.65 -13.98
C GLN A 338 24.37 -18.01 -12.50
N PRO A 339 25.60 -18.32 -12.04
CA PRO A 339 25.86 -18.51 -10.62
C PRO A 339 25.51 -17.30 -9.75
N ALA A 340 25.79 -16.08 -10.22
CA ALA A 340 25.46 -14.85 -9.49
C ALA A 340 23.95 -14.66 -9.32
N LEU A 341 23.17 -14.91 -10.38
CA LEU A 341 21.70 -14.85 -10.31
C LEU A 341 21.17 -15.90 -9.32
N VAL A 342 21.56 -17.16 -9.45
CA VAL A 342 21.10 -18.22 -8.53
C VAL A 342 21.48 -17.91 -7.08
N ALA A 343 22.70 -17.41 -6.83
CA ALA A 343 23.13 -17.04 -5.48
C ALA A 343 22.30 -15.87 -4.90
N LEU A 344 22.06 -14.81 -5.70
CA LEU A 344 21.20 -13.70 -5.33
C LEU A 344 19.78 -14.17 -5.00
N GLU A 345 19.21 -15.01 -5.86
CA GLU A 345 17.83 -15.48 -5.72
C GLU A 345 17.63 -16.34 -4.48
N LEU A 346 18.58 -17.25 -4.19
CA LEU A 346 18.56 -18.02 -2.95
C LEU A 346 18.68 -17.12 -1.71
N ALA A 347 19.51 -16.09 -1.76
CA ALA A 347 19.68 -15.14 -0.66
C ALA A 347 18.42 -14.28 -0.43
N LEU A 348 17.75 -13.84 -1.49
CA LEU A 348 16.47 -13.15 -1.41
C LEU A 348 15.36 -14.07 -0.87
N ALA A 349 15.29 -15.31 -1.35
CA ALA A 349 14.30 -16.27 -0.87
C ALA A 349 14.45 -16.58 0.63
N ASP A 350 15.69 -16.72 1.11
CA ASP A 350 15.99 -16.89 2.54
C ASP A 350 15.63 -15.64 3.36
N LEU A 351 15.90 -14.45 2.84
CA LEU A 351 15.53 -13.20 3.50
C LEU A 351 14.01 -13.07 3.64
N TRP A 352 13.25 -13.31 2.56
CA TRP A 352 11.79 -13.32 2.61
C TRP A 352 11.23 -14.34 3.60
N LYS A 353 11.80 -15.55 3.62
CA LYS A 353 11.45 -16.59 4.58
C LYS A 353 11.71 -16.14 6.02
N SER A 354 12.81 -15.45 6.27
CA SER A 354 13.14 -14.90 7.59
C SER A 354 12.14 -13.82 8.05
N TRP A 355 11.52 -13.11 7.11
CA TRP A 355 10.47 -12.12 7.37
C TRP A 355 9.06 -12.74 7.46
N GLY A 356 8.95 -14.07 7.43
CA GLY A 356 7.68 -14.79 7.55
C GLY A 356 6.94 -15.01 6.23
N VAL A 357 7.47 -14.57 5.09
CA VAL A 357 6.86 -14.80 3.78
C VAL A 357 7.28 -16.17 3.24
N ARG A 358 6.31 -17.05 3.01
CA ARG A 358 6.54 -18.41 2.51
C ARG A 358 5.87 -18.60 1.16
N ALA A 359 6.58 -19.21 0.23
CA ALA A 359 6.02 -19.64 -1.04
C ALA A 359 5.00 -20.76 -0.83
N SER A 360 3.85 -20.65 -1.51
CA SER A 360 2.87 -21.73 -1.69
C SER A 360 3.22 -22.61 -2.89
N VAL A 361 3.92 -22.05 -3.88
CA VAL A 361 4.42 -22.69 -5.09
C VAL A 361 5.62 -21.89 -5.59
N VAL A 362 6.55 -22.53 -6.27
CA VAL A 362 7.68 -21.86 -6.92
C VAL A 362 7.69 -22.12 -8.42
N MET A 363 8.22 -21.16 -9.16
CA MET A 363 8.42 -21.27 -10.59
C MET A 363 9.64 -20.45 -10.96
N GLY A 364 10.53 -20.98 -11.81
CA GLY A 364 11.64 -20.21 -12.36
C GLY A 364 11.47 -19.94 -13.85
N HIS A 365 12.35 -19.11 -14.42
CA HIS A 365 12.49 -18.96 -15.86
C HIS A 365 13.92 -19.30 -16.30
N SER A 366 14.07 -20.32 -17.13
CA SER A 366 15.36 -20.86 -17.53
C SER A 366 16.23 -21.14 -16.30
N VAL A 367 17.39 -20.47 -16.16
CA VAL A 367 18.32 -20.64 -15.04
C VAL A 367 17.66 -20.45 -13.67
N GLY A 368 16.63 -19.60 -13.54
CA GLY A 368 15.90 -19.40 -12.29
C GLY A 368 15.19 -20.67 -11.80
N GLU A 369 14.91 -21.63 -12.69
CA GLU A 369 14.35 -22.93 -12.24
C GLU A 369 15.34 -23.71 -11.38
N ILE A 370 16.66 -23.51 -11.55
CA ILE A 370 17.65 -24.16 -10.68
C ILE A 370 17.53 -23.61 -9.26
N ALA A 371 17.39 -22.29 -9.08
CA ALA A 371 17.16 -21.68 -7.78
C ALA A 371 15.81 -22.12 -7.17
N ALA A 372 14.76 -22.19 -7.99
CA ALA A 372 13.46 -22.71 -7.57
C ALA A 372 13.54 -24.18 -7.12
N ALA A 373 14.27 -25.03 -7.85
CA ALA A 373 14.45 -26.45 -7.54
C ALA A 373 15.24 -26.66 -6.25
N ILE A 374 16.32 -25.89 -6.02
CA ILE A 374 17.05 -25.88 -4.74
C ILE A 374 16.10 -25.45 -3.61
N HIS A 375 15.34 -24.36 -3.80
CA HIS A 375 14.40 -23.88 -2.78
C HIS A 375 13.28 -24.89 -2.48
N ALA A 376 12.81 -25.63 -3.48
CA ALA A 376 11.83 -26.68 -3.34
C ALA A 376 12.40 -28.00 -2.79
N GLY A 377 13.71 -28.09 -2.55
CA GLY A 377 14.37 -29.27 -2.02
C GLY A 377 14.55 -30.40 -3.03
N VAL A 378 14.46 -30.12 -4.33
CA VAL A 378 14.75 -31.09 -5.40
C VAL A 378 16.23 -31.48 -5.41
N MET A 379 17.11 -30.58 -4.99
CA MET A 379 18.53 -30.84 -4.81
C MET A 379 19.08 -29.95 -3.69
N ASP A 380 20.19 -30.36 -3.10
CA ASP A 380 20.90 -29.49 -2.17
C ASP A 380 21.59 -28.32 -2.89
N ILE A 381 22.05 -27.35 -2.09
CA ILE A 381 22.70 -26.15 -2.62
C ILE A 381 24.01 -26.47 -3.36
N GLU A 382 24.79 -27.45 -2.89
CA GLU A 382 26.08 -27.78 -3.50
C GLU A 382 25.90 -28.38 -4.89
N SER A 383 24.97 -29.32 -5.03
CA SER A 383 24.58 -29.93 -6.29
C SER A 383 24.01 -28.90 -7.26
N GLY A 384 23.10 -28.04 -6.78
CA GLY A 384 22.49 -27.01 -7.62
C GLY A 384 23.46 -25.94 -8.09
N LEU A 385 24.38 -25.49 -7.23
CA LEU A 385 25.43 -24.55 -7.63
C LEU A 385 26.47 -25.19 -8.55
N THR A 386 26.79 -26.47 -8.35
CA THR A 386 27.64 -27.25 -9.26
C THR A 386 27.01 -27.38 -10.64
N LEU A 387 25.73 -27.79 -10.72
CA LEU A 387 24.96 -27.80 -11.96
C LEU A 387 24.99 -26.42 -12.64
N THR A 388 24.72 -25.35 -11.88
CA THR A 388 24.69 -23.98 -12.41
C THR A 388 26.05 -23.57 -12.98
N ALA A 389 27.14 -23.76 -12.25
CA ALA A 389 28.48 -23.37 -12.68
C ALA A 389 28.94 -24.14 -13.93
N HIS A 390 28.71 -25.46 -13.96
CA HIS A 390 29.07 -26.29 -15.11
C HIS A 390 28.21 -25.99 -16.33
N ARG A 391 26.88 -25.84 -16.16
CA ARG A 391 25.96 -25.38 -17.21
C ARG A 391 26.44 -24.06 -17.80
N ALA A 392 26.70 -23.06 -16.96
CA ALA A 392 27.10 -21.74 -17.38
C ALA A 392 28.43 -21.73 -18.15
N ARG A 393 29.44 -22.45 -17.65
CA ARG A 393 30.75 -22.59 -18.30
C ARG A 393 30.65 -23.29 -19.65
N LEU A 394 29.89 -24.37 -19.73
CA LEU A 394 29.70 -25.12 -20.96
C LEU A 394 28.91 -24.32 -21.99
N MET A 395 27.83 -23.65 -21.58
CA MET A 395 27.07 -22.76 -22.46
C MET A 395 27.95 -21.62 -23.01
N GLN A 396 28.84 -21.04 -22.19
CA GLN A 396 29.77 -20.00 -22.66
C GLN A 396 30.76 -20.51 -23.72
N SER A 397 31.01 -21.82 -23.76
CA SER A 397 31.93 -22.44 -24.72
C SER A 397 31.26 -22.85 -26.04
N THR A 398 29.93 -22.76 -26.15
CA THR A 398 29.24 -23.06 -27.40
C THR A 398 29.41 -21.92 -28.41
N ALA A 399 29.01 -22.16 -29.67
CA ALA A 399 28.96 -21.10 -30.66
C ALA A 399 28.08 -19.93 -30.18
N ARG A 400 28.49 -18.70 -30.50
CA ARG A 400 27.69 -17.51 -30.22
C ARG A 400 26.43 -17.51 -31.08
N GLY A 401 25.35 -16.96 -30.54
CA GLY A 401 24.06 -16.88 -31.22
C GLY A 401 23.28 -15.66 -30.75
N ALA A 402 22.11 -15.46 -31.34
CA ALA A 402 21.21 -14.36 -31.02
C ALA A 402 19.85 -14.90 -30.59
N MET A 403 19.10 -14.07 -29.88
CA MET A 403 17.73 -14.34 -29.48
C MET A 403 16.84 -13.16 -29.85
N LEU A 404 15.63 -13.45 -30.33
CA LEU A 404 14.67 -12.46 -30.83
C LEU A 404 13.33 -12.68 -30.16
N ALA A 405 12.81 -11.65 -29.49
CA ALA A 405 11.43 -11.62 -29.01
C ALA A 405 10.52 -11.20 -30.16
N VAL A 406 9.59 -12.08 -30.56
CA VAL A 406 8.67 -11.91 -31.68
C VAL A 406 7.26 -11.77 -31.12
N ARG A 407 6.57 -10.70 -31.53
CA ARG A 407 5.18 -10.46 -31.15
C ARG A 407 4.22 -11.14 -32.13
N ALA A 408 3.99 -12.43 -31.94
CA ALA A 408 3.06 -13.23 -32.75
C ALA A 408 2.69 -14.54 -32.04
N PRO A 409 1.54 -15.17 -32.38
CA PRO A 409 1.20 -16.49 -31.87
C PRO A 409 2.19 -17.59 -32.27
N LEU A 410 2.41 -18.57 -31.38
CA LEU A 410 3.34 -19.69 -31.59
C LEU A 410 3.11 -20.41 -32.92
N ALA A 411 1.85 -20.63 -33.32
CA ALA A 411 1.53 -21.30 -34.59
C ALA A 411 2.10 -20.54 -35.80
N ARG A 412 2.02 -19.21 -35.80
CA ARG A 412 2.56 -18.37 -36.88
C ARG A 412 4.09 -18.34 -36.84
N VAL A 413 4.66 -18.23 -35.63
CA VAL A 413 6.11 -18.28 -35.45
C VAL A 413 6.69 -19.58 -35.98
N THR A 414 6.08 -20.72 -35.63
CA THR A 414 6.54 -22.05 -36.06
C THR A 414 6.67 -22.14 -37.58
N VAL A 415 5.68 -21.64 -38.33
CA VAL A 415 5.72 -21.59 -39.81
C VAL A 415 6.88 -20.75 -40.32
N TRP A 416 7.20 -19.62 -39.68
CA TRP A 416 8.35 -18.79 -40.08
C TRP A 416 9.70 -19.45 -39.81
N LEU A 417 9.78 -20.38 -38.85
CA LEU A 417 11.03 -21.04 -38.48
C LEU A 417 11.36 -22.25 -39.36
N GLU A 418 10.40 -22.79 -40.12
CA GLU A 418 10.61 -23.96 -40.99
C GLU A 418 11.79 -23.76 -41.94
N GLY A 419 12.76 -24.67 -41.88
CA GLY A 419 13.96 -24.65 -42.71
C GLY A 419 14.99 -23.56 -42.38
N THR A 420 14.77 -22.74 -41.36
CA THR A 420 15.68 -21.63 -41.00
C THR A 420 16.83 -22.03 -40.09
N GLY A 421 16.72 -23.17 -39.40
CA GLY A 421 17.67 -23.55 -38.33
C GLY A 421 17.56 -22.65 -37.10
N ILE A 422 16.38 -22.10 -36.82
CA ILE A 422 16.07 -21.33 -35.60
C ILE A 422 15.10 -22.16 -34.77
N ASP A 423 15.29 -22.19 -33.45
CA ASP A 423 14.38 -22.86 -32.52
C ASP A 423 13.57 -21.85 -31.70
N VAL A 424 12.40 -22.30 -31.21
CA VAL A 424 11.68 -21.57 -30.16
C VAL A 424 12.43 -21.74 -28.84
N ALA A 425 12.78 -20.63 -28.21
CA ALA A 425 13.50 -20.62 -26.94
C ALA A 425 12.57 -20.45 -25.73
N ALA A 426 11.52 -19.65 -25.86
CA ALA A 426 10.55 -19.45 -24.79
C ALA A 426 9.17 -19.07 -25.33
N ILE A 427 8.14 -19.55 -24.63
CA ILE A 427 6.74 -19.18 -24.82
C ILE A 427 6.34 -18.40 -23.58
N ASN A 428 6.45 -17.07 -23.64
CA ASN A 428 6.20 -16.19 -22.48
C ASN A 428 4.75 -15.70 -22.40
N GLY A 429 4.01 -15.79 -23.51
CA GLY A 429 2.62 -15.36 -23.61
C GLY A 429 1.98 -15.83 -24.91
N PRO A 430 0.68 -15.56 -25.11
CA PRO A 430 -0.04 -15.98 -26.31
C PRO A 430 0.52 -15.35 -27.58
N GLU A 431 1.08 -14.15 -27.48
CA GLU A 431 1.79 -13.44 -28.56
C GLU A 431 3.22 -13.06 -28.19
N ALA A 432 3.80 -13.60 -27.11
CA ALA A 432 5.13 -13.24 -26.64
C ALA A 432 6.08 -14.44 -26.75
N ILE A 433 6.62 -14.65 -27.95
CA ILE A 433 7.47 -15.80 -28.25
C ILE A 433 8.92 -15.34 -28.40
N VAL A 434 9.86 -16.10 -27.86
CA VAL A 434 11.29 -15.87 -28.05
C VAL A 434 11.85 -16.99 -28.90
N VAL A 435 12.60 -16.64 -29.92
CA VAL A 435 13.30 -17.57 -30.80
C VAL A 435 14.81 -17.38 -30.68
N SER A 436 15.58 -18.43 -30.96
CA SER A 436 17.04 -18.38 -30.85
C SER A 436 17.74 -19.25 -31.87
N GLY A 437 18.91 -18.79 -32.32
CA GLY A 437 19.72 -19.50 -33.30
C GLY A 437 21.00 -18.73 -33.67
N ALA A 438 21.59 -19.09 -34.81
CA ALA A 438 22.74 -18.37 -35.35
C ALA A 438 22.39 -16.91 -35.66
N HIS A 439 23.35 -15.99 -35.48
CA HIS A 439 23.17 -14.55 -35.74
C HIS A 439 22.60 -14.28 -37.14
N SER A 440 23.21 -14.86 -38.17
CA SER A 440 22.79 -14.67 -39.57
C SER A 440 21.35 -15.13 -39.83
N ALA A 441 20.91 -16.22 -39.20
CA ALA A 441 19.55 -16.71 -39.33
C ALA A 441 18.55 -15.77 -38.64
N ILE A 442 18.89 -15.30 -37.43
CA ILE A 442 18.07 -14.34 -36.68
C ILE A 442 17.98 -12.99 -37.40
N ASP A 443 19.07 -12.51 -38.01
CA ASP A 443 19.09 -11.26 -38.78
C ASP A 443 18.19 -11.38 -40.03
N ALA A 444 18.28 -12.50 -40.75
CA ALA A 444 17.42 -12.77 -41.90
C ALA A 444 15.93 -12.86 -41.51
N LEU A 445 15.62 -13.53 -40.40
CA LEU A 445 14.25 -13.57 -39.86
C LEU A 445 13.78 -12.17 -39.46
N THR A 446 14.62 -11.37 -38.80
CA THR A 446 14.28 -10.01 -38.37
C THR A 446 13.95 -9.11 -39.57
N ALA A 447 14.75 -9.18 -40.65
CA ALA A 447 14.48 -8.45 -41.88
C ALA A 447 13.15 -8.86 -42.51
N ARG A 448 12.86 -10.17 -42.57
CA ARG A 448 11.57 -10.68 -43.07
C ARG A 448 10.40 -10.17 -42.24
N LEU A 449 10.48 -10.28 -40.91
CA LEU A 449 9.43 -9.84 -39.99
C LEU A 449 9.18 -8.33 -40.10
N HIS A 450 10.22 -7.54 -40.28
CA HIS A 450 10.10 -6.10 -40.53
C HIS A 450 9.32 -5.81 -41.82
N THR A 451 9.61 -6.52 -42.92
CA THR A 451 8.84 -6.39 -44.17
C THR A 451 7.38 -6.81 -44.02
N GLU A 452 7.10 -7.82 -43.19
CA GLU A 452 5.73 -8.28 -42.88
C GLU A 452 5.01 -7.42 -41.81
N GLY A 453 5.64 -6.35 -41.31
CA GLY A 453 5.05 -5.45 -40.30
C GLY A 453 4.92 -6.07 -38.90
N VAL A 454 5.67 -7.14 -38.61
CA VAL A 454 5.63 -7.85 -37.34
C VAL A 454 6.63 -7.24 -36.37
N THR A 455 6.17 -6.85 -35.18
CA THR A 455 7.05 -6.33 -34.13
C THR A 455 7.98 -7.44 -33.63
N ALA A 456 9.28 -7.20 -33.73
CA ALA A 456 10.31 -8.06 -33.15
C ALA A 456 11.40 -7.22 -32.48
N ARG A 457 11.97 -7.72 -31.39
CA ARG A 457 13.01 -7.03 -30.61
C ARG A 457 14.16 -7.99 -30.32
N SER A 458 15.37 -7.59 -30.67
CA SER A 458 16.59 -8.33 -30.32
C SER A 458 16.80 -8.32 -28.80
N LEU A 459 17.15 -9.47 -28.23
CA LEU A 459 17.52 -9.59 -26.83
C LEU A 459 19.02 -9.43 -26.69
N VAL A 460 19.46 -8.69 -25.68
CA VAL A 460 20.89 -8.44 -25.41
C VAL A 460 21.47 -9.65 -24.71
N VAL A 461 21.75 -10.69 -25.50
CA VAL A 461 22.36 -11.95 -25.05
C VAL A 461 23.44 -12.39 -26.03
N SER A 462 24.44 -13.12 -25.53
CA SER A 462 25.61 -13.53 -26.32
C SER A 462 25.48 -14.92 -26.94
N HIS A 463 24.50 -15.71 -26.50
CA HIS A 463 24.32 -17.12 -26.86
C HIS A 463 22.84 -17.42 -27.12
N ALA A 464 22.58 -18.34 -28.05
CA ALA A 464 21.24 -18.83 -28.37
C ALA A 464 20.85 -20.01 -27.47
N SER A 465 20.57 -19.74 -26.20
CA SER A 465 20.08 -20.76 -25.26
C SER A 465 18.71 -21.30 -25.67
N HIS A 466 18.39 -22.55 -25.29
CA HIS A 466 17.14 -23.23 -25.66
C HIS A 466 17.01 -23.47 -27.18
N SER A 467 18.13 -23.82 -27.83
CA SER A 467 18.20 -24.24 -29.24
C SER A 467 19.25 -25.32 -29.47
N HIS A 468 19.28 -25.87 -30.68
CA HIS A 468 20.28 -26.83 -31.16
C HIS A 468 21.73 -26.33 -31.00
N VAL A 469 21.94 -25.01 -30.85
CA VAL A 469 23.27 -24.46 -30.53
C VAL A 469 23.81 -25.03 -29.21
N MET A 470 22.94 -25.50 -28.31
CA MET A 470 23.33 -26.15 -27.05
C MET A 470 23.68 -27.64 -27.21
N ASP A 471 23.35 -28.30 -28.32
CA ASP A 471 23.58 -29.74 -28.50
C ASP A 471 25.03 -30.18 -28.23
N PRO A 472 26.09 -29.44 -28.65
CA PRO A 472 27.48 -29.84 -28.41
C PRO A 472 27.86 -29.95 -26.93
N MET A 473 27.18 -29.22 -26.03
CA MET A 473 27.50 -29.24 -24.60
C MET A 473 26.75 -30.31 -23.80
N LEU A 474 25.68 -30.91 -24.35
CA LEU A 474 24.76 -31.72 -23.56
C LEU A 474 25.41 -32.97 -22.95
N ARG A 475 26.31 -33.63 -23.69
CA ARG A 475 27.06 -34.79 -23.17
C ARG A 475 27.92 -34.40 -21.98
N ALA A 476 28.75 -33.36 -22.13
CA ALA A 476 29.63 -32.89 -21.08
C ALA A 476 28.85 -32.39 -19.85
N LEU A 477 27.65 -31.81 -20.05
CA LEU A 477 26.77 -31.44 -18.95
C LEU A 477 26.26 -32.70 -18.23
N ASN A 478 25.72 -33.67 -18.96
CA ASN A 478 25.23 -34.93 -18.39
C ASN A 478 26.32 -35.66 -17.58
N ASP A 479 27.54 -35.75 -18.09
CA ASP A 479 28.64 -36.45 -17.42
C ASP A 479 28.96 -35.85 -16.03
N VAL A 480 28.80 -34.53 -15.88
CA VAL A 480 28.97 -33.85 -14.60
C VAL A 480 27.81 -34.14 -13.67
N ILE A 481 26.58 -34.06 -14.18
CA ILE A 481 25.38 -34.02 -13.32
C ILE A 481 24.73 -35.39 -13.09
N ALA A 482 25.16 -36.43 -13.80
CA ALA A 482 24.64 -37.79 -13.66
C ALA A 482 24.87 -38.38 -12.26
N ASN A 483 25.87 -37.88 -11.53
CA ASN A 483 26.18 -38.31 -10.16
C ASN A 483 25.54 -37.43 -9.08
N LEU A 484 24.80 -36.37 -9.48
CA LEU A 484 24.07 -35.55 -8.52
C LEU A 484 22.81 -36.28 -8.07
N THR A 485 22.43 -36.06 -6.82
CA THR A 485 21.21 -36.64 -6.25
C THR A 485 20.05 -35.66 -6.43
N PHE A 486 18.96 -36.16 -6.97
CA PHE A 486 17.70 -35.43 -7.10
C PHE A 486 16.63 -36.08 -6.22
N HIS A 487 15.83 -35.26 -5.58
CA HIS A 487 14.76 -35.64 -4.66
C HIS A 487 13.41 -35.15 -5.18
N ALA A 488 12.35 -35.81 -4.70
CA ALA A 488 11.00 -35.30 -4.93
C ALA A 488 10.85 -33.91 -4.29
N PRO A 489 10.18 -32.96 -4.97
CA PRO A 489 10.02 -31.61 -4.46
C PRO A 489 9.21 -31.61 -3.15
N SER A 490 9.77 -30.96 -2.12
CA SER A 490 9.13 -30.74 -0.81
C SER A 490 8.14 -29.58 -0.81
N LEU A 491 8.21 -28.73 -1.85
CA LEU A 491 7.32 -27.60 -2.11
C LEU A 491 6.85 -27.69 -3.58
N PRO A 492 5.57 -27.41 -3.90
CA PRO A 492 5.10 -27.43 -5.28
C PRO A 492 5.97 -26.54 -6.18
N ILE A 493 6.43 -27.09 -7.29
CA ILE A 493 7.25 -26.41 -8.30
C ILE A 493 6.64 -26.61 -9.68
N ILE A 494 6.58 -25.54 -10.48
CA ILE A 494 6.11 -25.57 -11.86
C ILE A 494 7.31 -25.66 -12.81
N THR A 495 7.35 -26.69 -13.65
CA THR A 495 8.52 -27.02 -14.48
C THR A 495 8.53 -26.22 -15.79
N ASN A 496 9.71 -25.80 -16.27
CA ASN A 496 9.79 -25.02 -17.51
C ASN A 496 9.50 -25.85 -18.76
N LEU A 497 9.74 -27.17 -18.72
CA LEU A 497 9.54 -28.04 -19.87
C LEU A 497 8.05 -28.32 -20.15
N THR A 498 7.22 -28.34 -19.09
CA THR A 498 5.81 -28.72 -19.21
C THR A 498 4.85 -27.57 -18.91
N GLY A 499 5.28 -26.57 -18.13
CA GLY A 499 4.42 -25.52 -17.59
C GLY A 499 3.41 -26.04 -16.57
N ARG A 500 3.65 -27.21 -15.96
CA ARG A 500 2.78 -27.86 -14.97
C ARG A 500 3.55 -28.13 -13.69
N LEU A 501 2.82 -28.48 -12.63
CA LEU A 501 3.41 -28.96 -11.38
C LEU A 501 4.26 -30.20 -11.63
N ALA A 502 5.44 -30.24 -11.03
CA ALA A 502 6.37 -31.35 -11.15
C ALA A 502 5.78 -32.63 -10.55
N ALA A 503 5.95 -33.74 -11.26
CA ALA A 503 5.78 -35.07 -10.67
C ALA A 503 6.92 -35.38 -9.69
N ALA A 504 6.71 -36.34 -8.79
CA ALA A 504 7.67 -36.68 -7.74
C ALA A 504 9.03 -37.18 -8.29
N ASP A 505 9.03 -37.80 -9.46
CA ASP A 505 10.18 -38.39 -10.16
C ASP A 505 10.56 -37.61 -11.44
N GLU A 506 10.07 -36.38 -11.60
CA GLU A 506 10.29 -35.60 -12.84
C GLU A 506 11.74 -35.12 -13.00
N TYR A 507 12.46 -34.93 -11.90
CA TYR A 507 13.82 -34.38 -11.91
C TYR A 507 14.89 -35.47 -11.92
N ASP A 508 15.66 -35.51 -13.00
CA ASP A 508 16.87 -36.28 -13.15
C ASP A 508 17.94 -35.49 -13.95
N ALA A 509 19.10 -36.11 -14.21
CA ALA A 509 20.13 -35.49 -15.06
C ALA A 509 19.62 -35.17 -16.48
N ARG A 510 18.75 -36.02 -17.04
CA ARG A 510 18.21 -35.84 -18.39
C ARG A 510 17.27 -34.64 -18.46
N TYR A 511 16.50 -34.39 -17.40
CA TYR A 511 15.67 -33.21 -17.24
C TYR A 511 16.50 -31.95 -17.45
N TRP A 512 17.65 -31.83 -16.79
CA TRP A 512 18.49 -30.63 -16.90
C TRP A 512 19.19 -30.47 -18.26
N CYS A 513 19.53 -31.58 -18.93
CA CYS A 513 19.99 -31.54 -20.32
C CYS A 513 18.88 -31.08 -21.28
N ARG A 514 17.65 -31.54 -21.08
CA ARG A 514 16.48 -31.06 -21.84
C ARG A 514 16.18 -29.60 -21.51
N HIS A 515 16.24 -29.21 -20.24
CA HIS A 515 15.95 -27.87 -19.74
C HIS A 515 16.79 -26.76 -20.41
N VAL A 516 18.09 -27.00 -20.63
CA VAL A 516 18.95 -26.04 -21.34
C VAL A 516 18.70 -25.99 -22.86
N ARG A 517 18.12 -27.05 -23.43
CA ARG A 517 17.96 -27.26 -24.87
C ARG A 517 16.56 -26.96 -25.41
N GLU A 518 15.53 -27.30 -24.66
CA GLU A 518 14.12 -27.22 -25.06
C GLU A 518 13.51 -25.87 -24.63
N PRO A 519 12.38 -25.47 -25.25
CA PRO A 519 11.75 -24.18 -24.97
C PRO A 519 11.22 -24.05 -23.53
N VAL A 520 11.34 -22.86 -22.96
CA VAL A 520 10.72 -22.50 -21.68
C VAL A 520 9.21 -22.23 -21.87
N ARG A 521 8.35 -23.07 -21.28
CA ARG A 521 6.87 -22.93 -21.28
C ARG A 521 6.38 -22.03 -20.13
N PHE A 522 6.82 -20.78 -20.13
CA PHE A 522 6.50 -19.84 -19.06
C PHE A 522 5.01 -19.46 -19.04
N HIS A 523 4.38 -19.30 -20.21
CA HIS A 523 2.97 -18.93 -20.30
C HIS A 523 2.06 -20.01 -19.67
N GLU A 524 2.29 -21.28 -20.00
CA GLU A 524 1.57 -22.40 -19.41
C GLU A 524 1.81 -22.49 -17.90
N GLY A 525 3.03 -22.25 -17.45
CA GLY A 525 3.31 -22.20 -16.02
C GLY A 525 2.59 -21.05 -15.30
N ALA A 526 2.52 -19.87 -15.92
CA ALA A 526 1.75 -18.75 -15.37
C ALA A 526 0.22 -19.03 -15.39
N GLN A 527 -0.28 -19.80 -16.36
CA GLN A 527 -1.67 -20.30 -16.33
C GLN A 527 -1.88 -21.29 -15.18
N ALA A 528 -0.90 -22.15 -14.90
CA ALA A 528 -0.95 -23.06 -13.76
C ALA A 528 -0.96 -22.31 -12.42
N LEU A 529 -0.23 -21.20 -12.28
CA LEU A 529 -0.32 -20.31 -11.11
C LEU A 529 -1.74 -19.80 -10.89
N ARG A 530 -2.41 -19.35 -11.95
CA ARG A 530 -3.81 -18.91 -11.89
C ARG A 530 -4.75 -20.05 -11.47
N ALA A 531 -4.54 -21.24 -12.01
CA ALA A 531 -5.34 -22.43 -11.67
C ALA A 531 -5.14 -22.92 -10.23
N LEU A 532 -4.04 -22.52 -9.58
CA LEU A 532 -3.72 -22.83 -8.18
C LEU A 532 -4.22 -21.75 -7.19
N ASP A 533 -5.03 -20.80 -7.67
CA ASP A 533 -5.55 -19.67 -6.89
C ASP A 533 -4.44 -18.88 -6.17
N ILE A 534 -3.35 -18.61 -6.90
CA ILE A 534 -2.27 -17.74 -6.41
C ILE A 534 -2.73 -16.30 -6.43
N ASP A 535 -2.62 -15.64 -5.28
CA ASP A 535 -3.02 -14.25 -5.10
C ASP A 535 -1.88 -13.30 -5.53
N VAL A 536 -0.64 -13.67 -5.24
CA VAL A 536 0.55 -12.83 -5.45
C VAL A 536 1.70 -13.60 -6.08
N GLY A 537 2.26 -13.09 -7.17
CA GLY A 537 3.57 -13.46 -7.67
C GLY A 537 4.62 -12.52 -7.11
N LEU A 538 5.55 -13.06 -6.32
CA LEU A 538 6.72 -12.36 -5.81
C LEU A 538 7.95 -12.76 -6.63
N GLU A 539 8.46 -11.84 -7.45
CA GLU A 539 9.69 -12.06 -8.21
C GLU A 539 10.91 -12.01 -7.28
N ILE A 540 11.60 -13.13 -7.23
CA ILE A 540 12.86 -13.35 -6.54
C ILE A 540 13.95 -13.15 -7.59
N GLY A 541 14.56 -11.97 -7.57
CA GLY A 541 15.57 -11.59 -8.56
C GLY A 541 15.94 -10.10 -8.48
N PRO A 542 16.82 -9.64 -9.38
CA PRO A 542 17.37 -8.28 -9.35
C PRO A 542 16.44 -7.19 -9.90
N ASP A 543 15.34 -7.56 -10.58
CA ASP A 543 14.40 -6.62 -11.19
C ASP A 543 12.99 -7.26 -11.32
N ARG A 544 12.10 -6.63 -12.10
CA ARG A 544 10.69 -7.03 -12.30
C ARG A 544 10.37 -7.65 -13.66
N THR A 545 11.28 -8.45 -14.23
CA THR A 545 11.12 -8.98 -15.59
C THR A 545 9.96 -9.97 -15.70
N LEU A 546 9.86 -10.92 -14.78
CA LEU A 546 8.79 -11.92 -14.79
C LEU A 546 7.44 -11.32 -14.39
N ILE A 547 7.42 -10.36 -13.46
CA ILE A 547 6.19 -9.62 -13.13
C ILE A 547 5.60 -8.98 -14.38
N ASN A 548 6.42 -8.31 -15.20
CA ASN A 548 5.94 -7.70 -16.44
C ASN A 548 5.30 -8.73 -17.39
N LEU A 549 5.88 -9.93 -17.51
CA LEU A 549 5.34 -11.01 -18.35
C LEU A 549 4.00 -11.53 -17.84
N VAL A 550 3.92 -11.81 -16.53
CA VAL A 550 2.70 -12.37 -15.92
C VAL A 550 1.56 -11.35 -15.91
N MET A 551 1.88 -10.07 -15.66
CA MET A 551 0.91 -8.97 -15.70
C MET A 551 0.42 -8.70 -17.12
N ALA A 552 1.31 -8.67 -18.12
CA ALA A 552 0.93 -8.50 -19.53
C ALA A 552 0.01 -9.63 -20.03
N ALA A 553 0.15 -10.84 -19.48
CA ALA A 553 -0.71 -11.96 -19.80
C ALA A 553 -2.05 -11.99 -19.03
N GLY A 554 -2.25 -11.09 -18.04
CA GLY A 554 -3.46 -11.06 -17.22
C GLY A 554 -3.67 -12.33 -16.38
N LEU A 555 -2.56 -12.97 -15.96
CA LEU A 555 -2.57 -14.27 -15.28
C LEU A 555 -2.58 -14.17 -13.75
N LEU A 556 -2.31 -13.00 -13.19
CA LEU A 556 -2.48 -12.69 -11.78
C LEU A 556 -3.56 -11.61 -11.57
N PRO A 557 -4.15 -11.53 -10.37
CA PRO A 557 -5.05 -10.44 -10.01
C PRO A 557 -4.41 -9.06 -10.20
N ALA A 558 -5.22 -8.02 -10.40
CA ALA A 558 -4.73 -6.64 -10.49
C ALA A 558 -3.95 -6.27 -9.22
N GLY A 559 -2.69 -5.87 -9.36
CA GLY A 559 -1.79 -5.58 -8.24
C GLY A 559 -1.09 -6.80 -7.61
N GLY A 560 -1.30 -8.00 -8.13
CA GLY A 560 -0.71 -9.25 -7.62
C GLY A 560 0.76 -9.47 -8.00
N GLY A 561 1.43 -8.51 -8.65
CA GLY A 561 2.83 -8.62 -9.05
C GLY A 561 3.76 -7.77 -8.19
N VAL A 562 4.68 -8.40 -7.46
CA VAL A 562 5.64 -7.74 -6.57
C VAL A 562 7.06 -8.19 -6.92
N ALA A 563 8.05 -7.29 -6.94
CA ALA A 563 9.44 -7.64 -7.21
C ALA A 563 10.34 -7.33 -6.01
N SER A 564 11.26 -8.24 -5.69
CA SER A 564 12.16 -8.11 -4.54
C SER A 564 13.10 -6.92 -4.67
N LEU A 565 13.70 -6.76 -5.85
CA LEU A 565 14.62 -5.67 -6.18
C LEU A 565 14.18 -4.95 -7.45
N ARG A 566 14.73 -3.76 -7.65
CA ARG A 566 14.53 -2.97 -8.85
C ARG A 566 15.83 -2.28 -9.22
N ARG A 567 16.25 -2.46 -10.48
CA ARG A 567 17.44 -1.79 -11.02
C ARG A 567 17.32 -0.27 -10.86
N GLY A 568 18.40 0.35 -10.39
CA GLY A 568 18.50 1.80 -10.20
C GLY A 568 17.87 2.33 -8.92
N ALA A 569 17.18 1.48 -8.14
CA ALA A 569 16.76 1.81 -6.78
C ALA A 569 17.75 1.21 -5.76
N LYS A 570 17.72 1.74 -4.54
CA LYS A 570 18.43 1.13 -3.41
C LYS A 570 17.81 -0.23 -3.09
N ASP A 571 18.63 -1.24 -2.83
CA ASP A 571 18.15 -2.60 -2.63
C ASP A 571 17.20 -2.68 -1.43
N ARG A 572 17.58 -2.04 -0.30
CA ARG A 572 16.77 -2.06 0.92
C ARG A 572 15.45 -1.32 0.77
N ALA A 573 15.46 -0.20 0.05
CA ALA A 573 14.22 0.54 -0.25
C ALA A 573 13.28 -0.27 -1.16
N SER A 574 13.84 -1.00 -2.14
CA SER A 574 13.07 -1.83 -3.06
C SER A 574 12.35 -2.97 -2.33
N ILE A 575 13.10 -3.74 -1.53
CA ILE A 575 12.53 -4.89 -0.83
C ILE A 575 11.56 -4.49 0.29
N LEU A 576 11.77 -3.34 0.96
CA LEU A 576 10.79 -2.80 1.91
C LEU A 576 9.52 -2.28 1.22
N GLY A 577 9.64 -1.73 0.01
CA GLY A 577 8.49 -1.40 -0.84
C GLY A 577 7.69 -2.64 -1.21
N ALA A 578 8.36 -3.74 -1.55
CA ALA A 578 7.73 -5.04 -1.76
C ALA A 578 7.07 -5.59 -0.49
N ALA A 579 7.72 -5.45 0.67
CA ALA A 579 7.18 -5.92 1.95
C ALA A 579 5.91 -5.14 2.32
N LYS A 580 5.92 -3.81 2.10
CA LYS A 580 4.72 -2.98 2.23
C LYS A 580 3.59 -3.47 1.33
N ALA A 581 3.87 -3.75 0.06
CA ALA A 581 2.85 -4.22 -0.89
C ALA A 581 2.23 -5.56 -0.45
N LEU A 582 3.04 -6.52 0.01
CA LEU A 582 2.57 -7.78 0.56
C LEU A 582 1.71 -7.57 1.82
N TYR A 583 2.18 -6.71 2.73
CA TYR A 583 1.46 -6.40 3.97
C TYR A 583 0.09 -5.74 3.70
N GLU A 584 0.02 -4.82 2.75
CA GLU A 584 -1.25 -4.18 2.33
C GLU A 584 -2.25 -5.18 1.72
N GLN A 585 -1.75 -6.33 1.26
CA GLN A 585 -2.55 -7.46 0.75
C GLN A 585 -2.86 -8.51 1.83
N GLY A 586 -2.52 -8.23 3.09
CA GLY A 586 -2.83 -9.10 4.24
C GLY A 586 -1.76 -10.16 4.54
N GLN A 587 -0.58 -10.09 3.92
CA GLN A 587 0.55 -10.93 4.31
C GLN A 587 1.08 -10.49 5.68
N GLU A 588 1.08 -11.39 6.65
CA GLU A 588 1.75 -11.15 7.92
C GLU A 588 3.27 -11.16 7.72
N LEU A 589 3.95 -10.18 8.34
CA LEU A 589 5.39 -10.04 8.33
C LEU A 589 5.92 -10.10 9.76
N ALA A 590 7.07 -10.75 9.93
CA ALA A 590 7.82 -10.74 11.16
C ALA A 590 8.55 -9.38 11.31
N TRP A 591 7.81 -8.34 11.73
CA TRP A 591 8.32 -6.96 11.79
C TRP A 591 9.56 -6.80 12.69
N SER A 592 9.74 -7.66 13.70
CA SER A 592 10.97 -7.72 14.48
C SER A 592 12.19 -7.98 13.61
N ASP A 593 12.09 -8.91 12.67
CA ASP A 593 13.18 -9.34 11.80
C ASP A 593 13.37 -8.37 10.63
N VAL A 594 12.28 -7.82 10.08
CA VAL A 594 12.33 -6.74 9.08
C VAL A 594 13.05 -5.50 9.62
N LEU A 595 12.82 -5.17 10.89
CA LEU A 595 13.39 -3.99 11.54
C LEU A 595 14.72 -4.28 12.23
N ALA A 596 15.19 -5.53 12.32
CA ALA A 596 16.39 -5.91 13.06
C ALA A 596 17.67 -5.21 12.55
N ALA A 597 17.75 -4.94 11.25
CA ALA A 597 18.85 -4.17 10.64
C ALA A 597 18.81 -2.66 10.96
N SER A 598 17.72 -2.17 11.57
CA SER A 598 17.51 -0.77 11.93
C SER A 598 17.72 -0.58 13.43
N SER A 599 18.66 0.29 13.83
CA SER A 599 18.85 0.71 15.21
C SER A 599 17.72 1.66 15.67
N GLN A 600 16.48 1.18 15.74
CA GLN A 600 15.35 1.98 16.19
C GLN A 600 15.02 1.68 17.66
N THR A 601 15.03 2.74 18.47
CA THR A 601 14.44 2.73 19.81
C THR A 601 12.92 2.75 19.68
N ARG A 602 12.21 1.92 20.46
CA ARG A 602 10.75 1.97 20.55
C ARG A 602 10.35 3.34 21.12
N GLY A 603 9.76 4.20 20.29
CA GLY A 603 9.23 5.50 20.69
C GLY A 603 7.74 5.42 21.02
N ALA A 604 7.25 6.36 21.83
CA ALA A 604 5.82 6.53 22.05
C ALA A 604 5.16 6.94 20.71
N VAL A 605 4.16 6.17 20.27
CA VAL A 605 3.37 6.44 19.07
C VAL A 605 1.99 6.95 19.46
N THR A 606 1.38 7.79 18.62
CA THR A 606 -0.01 8.24 18.78
C THR A 606 -0.95 7.03 18.79
N LEU A 607 -1.97 7.07 19.65
CA LEU A 607 -3.00 6.02 19.71
C LEU A 607 -3.88 6.00 18.44
N TYR A 608 -4.60 4.90 18.26
CA TYR A 608 -5.49 4.69 17.11
C TYR A 608 -6.53 5.83 16.99
N PRO A 609 -6.63 6.51 15.84
CA PRO A 609 -7.57 7.60 15.65
C PRO A 609 -8.96 7.04 15.35
N PHE A 610 -9.74 6.74 16.38
CA PHE A 610 -11.13 6.34 16.21
C PHE A 610 -11.89 7.42 15.42
N ALA A 611 -12.71 6.99 14.45
CA ALA A 611 -13.68 7.86 13.78
C ALA A 611 -14.99 7.83 14.59
N PRO A 612 -15.23 8.80 15.50
CA PRO A 612 -16.42 8.76 16.33
C PRO A 612 -17.66 8.93 15.45
N THR A 613 -18.60 7.99 15.57
CA THR A 613 -19.96 8.19 15.08
C THR A 613 -20.84 8.51 16.29
N HIS A 614 -21.51 9.65 16.23
CA HIS A 614 -22.46 10.03 17.27
C HIS A 614 -23.73 9.18 17.09
N SER A 615 -23.88 8.14 17.91
CA SER A 615 -25.13 7.39 17.99
C SER A 615 -25.87 7.81 19.26
N GLN A 616 -26.89 8.66 19.09
CA GLN A 616 -27.82 8.98 20.17
C GLN A 616 -29.10 8.18 19.97
N THR A 617 -29.39 7.25 20.88
CA THR A 617 -30.74 6.67 20.97
C THR A 617 -31.62 7.70 21.65
N LYS A 618 -32.61 8.28 20.95
CA LYS A 618 -33.64 9.11 21.59
C LYS A 618 -34.47 8.24 22.52
N VAL A 619 -34.09 8.16 23.80
CA VAL A 619 -34.95 7.59 24.84
C VAL A 619 -36.01 8.64 25.14
N LYS A 620 -37.27 8.39 24.74
CA LYS A 620 -38.39 9.20 25.25
C LYS A 620 -38.38 9.08 26.78
N PRO A 621 -38.40 10.18 27.54
CA PRO A 621 -38.37 10.11 28.99
C PRO A 621 -39.58 9.31 29.45
N ARG A 622 -39.32 8.16 30.07
CA ARG A 622 -40.36 7.37 30.71
C ARG A 622 -40.66 8.04 32.04
N VAL A 623 -41.83 8.68 32.14
CA VAL A 623 -42.32 9.25 33.40
C VAL A 623 -42.41 8.10 34.41
N LEU A 624 -41.50 8.09 35.40
CA LEU A 624 -41.53 7.14 36.51
C LEU A 624 -42.61 7.59 37.48
N HIS A 625 -43.72 6.84 37.55
CA HIS A 625 -44.64 6.93 38.68
C HIS A 625 -43.93 6.36 39.91
N MET A 626 -43.48 7.23 40.82
CA MET A 626 -42.98 6.80 42.13
C MET A 626 -44.17 6.30 42.98
N SER A 627 -44.29 4.99 43.13
CA SER A 627 -45.16 4.36 44.15
C SER A 627 -44.26 3.79 45.25
N SER A 628 -44.48 4.24 46.48
CA SER A 628 -43.82 3.84 47.74
C SER A 628 -42.36 4.27 47.93
N VAL A 629 -42.18 5.40 48.63
CA VAL A 629 -40.98 5.68 49.43
C VAL A 629 -41.26 5.17 50.85
N PRO A 630 -40.51 4.20 51.40
CA PRO A 630 -40.45 4.03 52.84
C PRO A 630 -39.70 5.23 53.41
N THR A 631 -40.45 6.14 54.02
CA THR A 631 -39.95 7.30 54.73
C THR A 631 -39.15 6.85 55.96
N ARG A 632 -37.82 6.97 55.87
CA ARG A 632 -36.96 7.31 57.02
C ARG A 632 -35.56 7.70 56.54
N ALA A 633 -35.45 8.90 55.99
CA ALA A 633 -34.18 9.61 55.90
C ALA A 633 -34.39 11.02 56.48
N ASN A 634 -33.85 11.24 57.68
CA ASN A 634 -33.63 12.57 58.24
C ASN A 634 -32.55 13.25 57.40
N HIS A 635 -32.94 13.94 56.33
CA HIS A 635 -32.10 14.97 55.72
C HIS A 635 -32.85 16.30 55.75
N SER A 636 -32.58 17.04 56.81
CA SER A 636 -32.88 18.46 56.94
C SER A 636 -32.05 19.25 55.92
N GLY A 637 -32.75 19.86 54.97
CA GLY A 637 -32.51 21.25 54.56
C GLY A 637 -31.36 21.55 53.60
N HIS A 638 -31.76 22.14 52.45
CA HIS A 638 -31.02 23.10 51.63
C HIS A 638 -30.05 22.56 50.56
N GLU A 639 -30.58 22.35 49.35
CA GLU A 639 -30.35 23.20 48.15
C GLU A 639 -30.74 22.47 46.85
N LEU A 640 -32.05 22.45 46.55
CA LEU A 640 -32.54 22.25 45.19
C LEU A 640 -32.61 23.62 44.49
N ARG A 641 -31.47 24.06 43.95
CA ARG A 641 -31.39 25.16 42.97
C ARG A 641 -30.59 24.73 41.73
N SER A 642 -30.89 23.54 41.21
CA SER A 642 -30.42 23.13 39.89
C SER A 642 -31.40 23.64 38.81
N PRO A 643 -30.90 24.15 37.66
CA PRO A 643 -31.72 24.65 36.54
C PRO A 643 -32.69 23.62 35.94
N TYR A 644 -32.57 22.34 36.30
CA TYR A 644 -33.38 21.23 35.79
C TYR A 644 -34.89 21.33 36.05
N PHE A 645 -35.33 22.16 37.02
CA PHE A 645 -36.75 22.33 37.34
C PHE A 645 -37.41 23.58 36.74
N ARG A 646 -36.67 24.43 36.00
CA ARG A 646 -37.19 25.71 35.48
C ARG A 646 -37.85 25.62 34.10
N ALA A 647 -37.83 24.46 33.45
CA ALA A 647 -38.31 24.26 32.07
C ALA A 647 -39.73 23.67 31.95
N LEU A 648 -40.48 23.54 33.05
CA LEU A 648 -41.92 23.27 32.97
C LEU A 648 -42.64 24.61 32.80
N GLY A 649 -42.62 25.09 31.55
CA GLY A 649 -43.40 26.22 31.09
C GLY A 649 -44.89 26.00 31.37
N SER A 650 -45.48 27.03 31.95
CA SER A 650 -46.86 27.19 32.35
C SER A 650 -47.84 26.95 31.21
N GLU A 651 -48.62 25.87 31.29
CA GLU A 651 -50.01 25.84 30.84
C GLU A 651 -50.71 24.55 31.33
N LYS A 652 -51.78 24.74 32.11
CA LYS A 652 -52.77 23.74 32.56
C LYS A 652 -52.31 22.67 33.55
N ILE A 653 -52.12 23.09 34.80
CA ILE A 653 -52.59 22.30 35.95
C ILE A 653 -54.12 22.40 35.91
N VAL A 654 -54.81 21.39 35.39
CA VAL A 654 -56.26 21.22 35.53
C VAL A 654 -56.48 19.99 36.39
N ALA A 655 -56.74 20.23 37.67
CA ALA A 655 -57.36 19.27 38.57
C ALA A 655 -58.80 19.06 38.09
N ALA A 656 -59.12 17.86 37.63
CA ALA A 656 -60.48 17.36 37.85
C ALA A 656 -60.58 17.04 39.36
N ASP A 657 -61.77 17.16 39.96
CA ASP A 657 -62.12 16.74 41.33
C ASP A 657 -63.34 15.76 41.33
N GLY A 658 -63.28 14.60 42.04
CA GLY A 658 -64.46 13.86 42.56
C GLY A 658 -64.41 12.31 42.61
N PRO A 659 -64.86 11.61 43.70
CA PRO A 659 -65.29 12.09 45.00
C PRO A 659 -64.14 11.91 46.04
N GLY A 660 -63.63 13.04 46.52
CA GLY A 660 -62.55 13.10 47.52
C GLY A 660 -61.13 13.04 46.93
N SER A 661 -60.87 13.86 45.90
CA SER A 661 -59.57 14.28 45.34
C SER A 661 -58.57 13.23 44.80
N HIS A 662 -58.92 12.69 43.62
CA HIS A 662 -58.12 12.32 42.40
C HIS A 662 -57.18 11.10 42.26
N ALA A 663 -57.53 10.31 41.22
CA ALA A 663 -56.94 9.08 40.64
C ALA A 663 -55.60 9.33 39.88
N SER A 664 -54.79 8.35 39.41
CA SER A 664 -55.09 7.04 38.81
C SER A 664 -53.83 6.15 38.58
N ALA A 665 -54.04 4.82 38.54
CA ALA A 665 -53.42 3.72 37.73
C ALA A 665 -51.88 3.69 37.48
N GLY A 666 -51.13 2.59 37.49
CA GLY A 666 -51.40 1.17 37.21
C GLY A 666 -50.55 0.66 36.03
N GLY A 667 -49.48 -0.11 36.28
CA GLY A 667 -49.00 -1.21 35.39
C GLY A 667 -47.92 -0.98 34.30
N ALA A 668 -46.74 -1.60 34.52
CA ALA A 668 -45.88 -2.39 33.60
C ALA A 668 -45.02 -1.79 32.45
N GLY A 669 -43.78 -2.33 32.29
CA GLY A 669 -43.27 -2.79 30.98
C GLY A 669 -42.09 -2.08 30.27
N GLU A 670 -40.83 -2.30 30.70
CA GLU A 670 -39.65 -2.58 29.83
C GLU A 670 -38.85 -1.52 29.00
N THR A 671 -37.52 -1.70 29.03
CA THR A 671 -36.42 -1.32 28.08
C THR A 671 -35.72 0.06 28.15
N ALA A 672 -34.39 0.00 28.41
CA ALA A 672 -33.38 1.04 28.19
C ALA A 672 -32.03 0.38 27.82
N SER A 673 -31.38 0.86 26.76
CA SER A 673 -30.09 0.44 26.16
C SER A 673 -28.93 1.37 26.57
N LEU A 674 -27.81 0.86 27.14
CA LEU A 674 -26.47 0.66 26.53
C LEU A 674 -25.88 1.98 25.97
N GLU A 675 -25.10 2.79 26.69
CA GLU A 675 -23.75 2.54 27.22
C GLU A 675 -23.50 3.29 28.56
N SER A 676 -22.57 2.77 29.38
CA SER A 676 -22.30 3.06 30.80
C SER A 676 -23.23 2.35 31.81
N ARG A 677 -23.10 1.03 31.90
CA ARG A 677 -23.53 0.26 33.07
C ARG A 677 -22.43 -0.70 33.47
N ARG A 678 -21.44 -0.24 34.24
CA ARG A 678 -20.96 -1.13 35.31
C ARG A 678 -22.15 -1.27 36.25
N PRO A 679 -22.69 -2.47 36.47
CA PRO A 679 -23.70 -2.64 37.50
C PRO A 679 -23.13 -2.10 38.82
N PRO A 680 -23.94 -1.45 39.68
CA PRO A 680 -23.57 -1.21 41.07
C PRO A 680 -22.92 -2.47 41.64
N GLU A 681 -21.86 -2.33 42.42
CA GLU A 681 -21.04 -3.46 42.89
C GLU A 681 -21.90 -4.59 43.49
N ALA A 682 -22.98 -4.23 44.20
CA ALA A 682 -23.99 -5.14 44.72
C ALA A 682 -24.72 -6.01 43.67
N ILE A 683 -24.96 -5.49 42.46
CA ILE A 683 -25.58 -6.24 41.34
C ILE A 683 -24.56 -7.18 40.70
N ARG A 684 -23.29 -6.76 40.58
CA ARG A 684 -22.21 -7.63 40.09
C ARG A 684 -21.99 -8.80 41.04
N ASP A 685 -21.89 -8.51 42.33
CA ASP A 685 -21.62 -9.50 43.35
C ASP A 685 -22.85 -10.42 43.56
N GLY A 686 -24.06 -9.87 43.46
CA GLY A 686 -25.31 -10.63 43.42
C GLY A 686 -25.36 -11.60 42.23
N LEU A 687 -24.98 -11.15 41.04
CA LEU A 687 -24.95 -11.96 39.83
C LEU A 687 -23.93 -13.10 39.90
N VAL A 688 -22.71 -12.80 40.37
CA VAL A 688 -21.68 -13.82 40.60
C VAL A 688 -22.17 -14.84 41.62
N THR A 689 -22.83 -14.39 42.69
CA THR A 689 -23.40 -15.27 43.72
C THR A 689 -24.50 -16.16 43.15
N GLU A 690 -25.41 -15.62 42.35
CA GLU A 690 -26.50 -16.38 41.71
C GLU A 690 -25.97 -17.44 40.74
N LEU A 691 -25.02 -17.08 39.87
CA LEU A 691 -24.40 -18.00 38.90
C LEU A 691 -23.66 -19.15 39.59
N ILE A 692 -22.91 -18.85 40.65
CA ILE A 692 -22.17 -19.86 41.42
C ILE A 692 -23.13 -20.74 42.25
N THR A 693 -24.22 -20.17 42.76
CA THR A 693 -25.27 -20.92 43.46
C THR A 693 -26.00 -21.86 42.50
N ALA A 694 -26.34 -21.40 41.30
CA ALA A 694 -26.98 -22.21 40.26
C ALA A 694 -26.07 -23.36 39.78
N LEU A 695 -24.77 -23.09 39.59
CA LEU A 695 -23.76 -24.11 39.29
C LEU A 695 -23.67 -25.19 40.39
N GLY A 696 -23.80 -24.80 41.66
CA GLY A 696 -23.71 -25.70 42.79
C GLY A 696 -24.99 -26.45 43.13
N ALA A 697 -26.17 -25.89 42.83
CA ALA A 697 -27.46 -26.48 43.17
C ALA A 697 -28.17 -27.17 41.99
N GLY A 698 -27.60 -27.10 40.78
CA GLY A 698 -28.24 -27.57 39.55
C GLY A 698 -29.52 -26.79 39.20
N ALA A 699 -29.64 -25.56 39.69
CA ALA A 699 -30.82 -24.73 39.45
C ALA A 699 -30.78 -24.16 38.03
N GLU A 700 -31.89 -24.29 37.29
CA GLU A 700 -32.03 -23.66 35.98
C GLU A 700 -32.07 -22.14 36.11
N LEU A 701 -31.14 -21.46 35.43
CA LEU A 701 -31.20 -20.02 35.21
C LEU A 701 -32.08 -19.78 33.98
N ASP A 702 -33.35 -19.41 34.18
CA ASP A 702 -34.24 -19.03 33.08
C ASP A 702 -33.91 -17.60 32.61
N CYS A 703 -32.74 -17.46 31.98
CA CYS A 703 -32.27 -16.20 31.43
C CYS A 703 -31.75 -16.43 30.00
N THR A 704 -32.54 -15.95 29.04
CA THR A 704 -32.25 -16.04 27.60
C THR A 704 -31.22 -15.01 27.12
N LYS A 705 -30.77 -14.12 28.01
CA LYS A 705 -29.75 -13.11 27.73
C LYS A 705 -28.38 -13.62 28.17
N SER A 706 -27.34 -13.19 27.47
CA SER A 706 -25.95 -13.52 27.81
C SER A 706 -25.41 -12.70 28.98
N LEU A 707 -24.30 -13.15 29.57
CA LEU A 707 -23.62 -12.48 30.69
C LEU A 707 -23.37 -10.99 30.38
N LEU A 708 -22.93 -10.67 29.16
CA LEU A 708 -22.68 -9.30 28.71
C LEU A 708 -23.98 -8.49 28.55
N GLU A 709 -25.08 -9.12 28.13
CA GLU A 709 -26.37 -8.46 27.89
C GLU A 709 -27.12 -8.12 29.17
N ILE A 710 -26.86 -8.84 30.27
CA ILE A 710 -27.38 -8.50 31.60
C ILE A 710 -26.47 -7.52 32.37
N GLY A 711 -25.44 -6.98 31.72
CA GLY A 711 -24.53 -5.98 32.29
C GLY A 711 -23.20 -6.54 32.81
N GLY A 712 -22.87 -7.78 32.47
CA GLY A 712 -21.59 -8.41 32.79
C GLY A 712 -20.41 -7.74 32.11
N ASP A 713 -19.43 -7.44 32.95
CA ASP A 713 -18.04 -7.09 32.73
C ASP A 713 -17.05 -8.14 32.20
N LEU A 714 -15.93 -7.77 31.57
CA LEU A 714 -14.75 -8.66 31.58
C LEU A 714 -14.27 -8.91 33.03
N SER A 715 -14.35 -7.92 33.90
CA SER A 715 -14.03 -8.08 35.33
C SER A 715 -15.04 -8.98 36.03
N THR A 716 -16.31 -8.98 35.58
CA THR A 716 -17.33 -9.92 36.10
C THR A 716 -17.02 -11.35 35.66
N ALA A 717 -16.62 -11.56 34.41
CA ALA A 717 -16.19 -12.87 33.91
C ALA A 717 -14.96 -13.40 34.68
N MET A 718 -13.98 -12.53 35.00
CA MET A 718 -12.83 -12.90 35.81
C MET A 718 -13.21 -13.28 37.25
N LEU A 719 -14.18 -12.59 37.86
CA LEU A 719 -14.69 -12.95 39.19
C LEU A 719 -15.42 -14.30 39.18
N VAL A 720 -16.21 -14.58 38.14
CA VAL A 720 -16.84 -15.91 37.95
C VAL A 720 -15.78 -16.99 37.77
N GLN A 721 -14.76 -16.75 36.94
CA GLN A 721 -13.63 -17.69 36.76
C GLN A 721 -12.94 -18.00 38.08
N GLN A 722 -12.60 -16.95 38.85
CA GLN A 722 -11.95 -17.09 40.15
C GLN A 722 -12.83 -17.85 41.16
N ALA A 723 -14.14 -17.61 41.15
CA ALA A 723 -15.07 -18.33 42.03
C ALA A 723 -15.21 -19.82 41.65
N ILE A 724 -15.20 -20.16 40.36
CA ILE A 724 -15.20 -21.56 39.88
C ILE A 724 -13.89 -22.26 40.27
N GLU A 725 -12.75 -21.59 40.06
CA GLU A 725 -11.43 -22.10 40.44
C GLU A 725 -11.34 -22.37 41.94
N GLN A 726 -11.83 -21.44 42.77
CA GLN A 726 -11.84 -21.60 44.22
C GLN A 726 -12.77 -22.72 44.70
N ARG A 727 -13.94 -22.87 44.08
CA ARG A 727 -14.97 -23.81 44.56
C ARG A 727 -14.78 -25.23 44.04
N TYR A 728 -14.31 -25.40 42.81
CA TYR A 728 -14.19 -26.72 42.17
C TYR A 728 -12.75 -27.13 41.88
N ALA A 729 -11.76 -26.30 42.19
CA ALA A 729 -10.34 -26.53 41.89
C ALA A 729 -10.04 -26.78 40.40
N ILE A 730 -10.87 -26.24 39.50
CA ILE A 730 -10.76 -26.40 38.04
C ILE A 730 -10.53 -25.03 37.40
N LYS A 731 -9.51 -24.95 36.53
CA LYS A 731 -9.18 -23.73 35.78
C LYS A 731 -10.12 -23.54 34.59
N ALA A 732 -11.27 -22.91 34.80
CA ALA A 732 -12.21 -22.60 33.73
C ALA A 732 -11.58 -21.61 32.73
N PRO A 733 -11.72 -21.83 31.41
CA PRO A 733 -11.10 -20.96 30.43
C PRO A 733 -11.99 -19.71 30.24
N LEU A 734 -11.37 -18.53 30.25
CA LEU A 734 -12.08 -17.24 30.29
C LEU A 734 -12.86 -16.97 28.99
N ASP A 735 -12.43 -17.55 27.88
CA ASP A 735 -13.14 -17.55 26.59
C ASP A 735 -14.50 -18.24 26.67
N ALA A 736 -14.61 -19.36 27.42
CA ALA A 736 -15.88 -20.05 27.63
C ALA A 736 -16.89 -19.19 28.42
N ILE A 737 -16.41 -18.40 29.39
CA ILE A 737 -17.23 -17.52 30.24
C ILE A 737 -17.64 -16.23 29.50
N THR A 738 -16.81 -15.75 28.58
CA THR A 738 -17.06 -14.51 27.81
C THR A 738 -17.84 -14.76 26.51
N THR A 739 -18.30 -16.00 26.28
CA THR A 739 -19.17 -16.32 25.14
C THR A 739 -20.47 -15.51 25.19
N LYS A 740 -21.00 -15.13 24.02
CA LYS A 740 -22.31 -14.47 23.89
C LYS A 740 -23.47 -15.47 23.98
N LEU A 741 -23.34 -16.49 24.82
CA LEU A 741 -24.39 -17.49 25.03
C LEU A 741 -25.39 -17.00 26.09
N PRO A 742 -26.68 -17.32 25.95
CA PRO A 742 -27.66 -17.17 27.03
C PRO A 742 -27.13 -17.76 28.34
N LEU A 743 -27.46 -17.17 29.50
CA LEU A 743 -26.98 -17.67 30.78
C LEU A 743 -27.36 -19.13 31.05
N SER A 744 -28.52 -19.58 30.57
CA SER A 744 -28.91 -20.99 30.63
C SER A 744 -27.92 -21.89 29.87
N ALA A 745 -27.62 -21.56 28.62
CA ALA A 745 -26.69 -22.31 27.78
C ALA A 745 -25.23 -22.20 28.26
N LEU A 746 -24.85 -21.04 28.82
CA LEU A 746 -23.56 -20.85 29.47
C LEU A 746 -23.44 -21.73 30.72
N LEU A 747 -24.50 -21.84 31.52
CA LEU A 747 -24.56 -22.73 32.67
C LEU A 747 -24.41 -24.18 32.24
N ASP A 748 -25.15 -24.63 31.22
CA ASP A 748 -25.03 -25.99 30.68
C ASP A 748 -23.62 -26.28 30.16
N GLN A 749 -23.01 -25.33 29.45
CA GLN A 749 -21.65 -25.45 28.95
C GLN A 749 -20.63 -25.53 30.09
N LEU A 750 -20.78 -24.72 31.14
CA LEU A 750 -19.91 -24.75 32.31
C LEU A 750 -20.10 -26.03 33.12
N VAL A 751 -21.33 -26.52 33.27
CA VAL A 751 -21.63 -27.81 33.90
C VAL A 751 -21.01 -28.95 33.11
N ALA A 752 -21.15 -28.96 31.77
CA ALA A 752 -20.52 -29.95 30.91
C ALA A 752 -18.98 -29.88 30.97
N TYR A 753 -18.42 -28.67 30.99
CA TYR A 753 -16.98 -28.45 31.14
C TYR A 753 -16.46 -28.95 32.48
N ILE A 754 -17.12 -28.60 33.59
CA ILE A 754 -16.77 -29.05 34.94
C ILE A 754 -16.93 -30.57 35.03
N ALA A 755 -18.03 -31.15 34.56
CA ALA A 755 -18.25 -32.59 34.57
C ALA A 755 -17.15 -33.34 33.79
N ARG A 756 -16.71 -32.80 32.65
CA ARG A 756 -15.62 -33.37 31.86
C ARG A 756 -14.27 -33.23 32.56
N ALA A 757 -13.97 -32.07 33.12
CA ALA A 757 -12.74 -31.83 33.89
C ALA A 757 -12.66 -32.70 35.16
N VAL A 758 -13.79 -32.96 35.82
CA VAL A 758 -13.89 -33.89 36.94
C VAL A 758 -13.72 -35.34 36.49
N ALA A 759 -14.30 -35.74 35.35
CA ALA A 759 -14.11 -37.07 34.78
C ALA A 759 -12.64 -37.33 34.37
N ASP A 760 -11.98 -36.33 33.80
CA ASP A 760 -10.58 -36.40 33.35
C ASP A 760 -9.58 -36.43 34.53
N THR A 761 -9.95 -35.95 35.71
CA THR A 761 -9.08 -35.88 36.90
C THR A 761 -9.08 -37.13 37.78
N GLY A 762 -9.94 -38.12 37.49
CA GLY A 762 -9.81 -39.53 37.90
C GLY A 762 -9.08 -39.82 39.23
N ARG A 763 -9.62 -39.40 40.37
CA ARG A 763 -9.29 -39.98 41.68
C ARG A 763 -10.54 -40.33 42.47
N ALA A 764 -10.74 -41.64 42.64
CA ALA A 764 -11.59 -42.22 43.66
C ALA A 764 -11.07 -41.82 45.05
N GLY A 765 -11.95 -41.28 45.90
CA GLY A 765 -11.66 -41.06 47.33
C GLY A 765 -12.20 -39.75 47.92
N GLU A 766 -13.53 -39.63 47.96
CA GLU A 766 -14.37 -38.87 48.94
C GLU A 766 -14.16 -37.37 49.25
N PRO A 767 -15.21 -36.65 49.71
CA PRO A 767 -16.63 -36.74 49.37
C PRO A 767 -17.20 -35.43 48.81
N ARG A 768 -18.28 -35.61 48.03
CA ARG A 768 -19.34 -34.69 47.59
C ARG A 768 -19.31 -33.26 48.17
N VAL A 769 -19.41 -32.30 47.25
CA VAL A 769 -20.47 -31.30 47.38
C VAL A 769 -21.42 -31.54 46.21
N ALA A 770 -22.63 -31.98 46.59
CA ALA A 770 -23.79 -32.20 45.74
C ALA A 770 -24.37 -30.88 45.23
#